data_AF-A0A6G8AYJ3-F1
#
_entry.id   AF-A0A6G8AYJ3-F1
#
_cell.length_a   1.000
_cell.length_b   1.000
_cell.length_c   1.000
_cell.angle_alpha   90.00
_cell.angle_beta   90.00
_cell.angle_gamma   90.00
#
_symmetry.space_group_name_H-M   'P 1'
#
loop_
_entity.id
_entity.type
_entity.pdbx_description
1 polymer ?
#
loop_
_entity_poly.entity_id
_entity_poly.type
_entity_poly.pdbx_seq_one_letter_code
_entity_poly.pdbx_strand_id
1 'polypeptide(L)'
;MKLTKFVGVAGITLGIGIVSNNQLISANTVNDYILGQKFPKLKRQNNINQWLNNPNWEGVNMHYRKGKPEGVVVHETANASDKYNKNAIWDEINYMLNNAGSAFVHSFVDANNAVEIANPSYMAWGSGAEGNRRFIQTESTEVGNKKDFAREIWNMANLQADYLHQFGLKPSLGGTVWSHAMVSSNLGGTDHTDPNGYWASSAGQFFNSTYTMNDYEYLLERVYQSKNAKYKVGQKVQVAAFATNEANGYDLRNHQNWVGTIKSVENSTTSNSNHAYYIDYGDGNVNMHVLEQDLKTAPAAKFKAGQKVQVSYNAGSETNGFSLKDKQGLVGTIKSLKIKNHSYSHYEYWITYSNGTRSEHVAEQDLSSQIINAKPKYNVGQKIQISSNATNEANGYDLRNHQNWIGTIKSREAKKASVSNFAYSVDYGDGSHNDHVLEQDLKTAPAAKFKTGQKVQITMNAGSETNGFSLVDKQGLVGTIKSVKIKNHSYSHYEYWITYSDGTRSEHVAEQDLSSKIINLKAKYRVGQRVQVGLNAESETNGFSLFDKRGLVGTVKSVKTKNHSYSHFEYWITYSDGTRSEHVAEQDLSNNIVPINPKYKVGQKVKIANNAVNETNGFNLMNHRGQIGTVKSSKMKNYSYSRYEYWIVYSDGTRSEHVAEQDLTNNLSKSSLAITETISSQQTTSSSSSNTNSVKSESSSFISEIKPDFKKNSESENSLSDTSKSNSDNNK
;
A
#
# COMPACT_ATOMS: atom_id res chain seq x y z
N MET A 1 -51.47 -29.85 -57.94
CA MET A 1 -50.50 -29.98 -59.04
C MET A 1 -49.30 -29.07 -58.73
N LYS A 2 -48.07 -29.60 -58.81
CA LYS A 2 -46.74 -28.95 -58.64
C LYS A 2 -46.55 -27.90 -57.52
N LEU A 3 -45.69 -28.30 -56.57
CA LEU A 3 -45.09 -27.49 -55.51
C LEU A 3 -43.78 -26.84 -56.03
N THR A 4 -43.51 -25.55 -55.78
CA THR A 4 -42.17 -25.06 -55.40
C THR A 4 -42.14 -23.61 -54.89
N LYS A 5 -41.96 -23.49 -53.56
CA LYS A 5 -41.22 -22.48 -52.78
C LYS A 5 -40.86 -21.12 -53.42
N PHE A 6 -41.36 -20.04 -52.80
CA PHE A 6 -40.52 -18.89 -52.44
C PHE A 6 -40.64 -18.68 -50.93
N VAL A 7 -39.51 -18.46 -50.25
CA VAL A 7 -39.46 -18.23 -48.80
C VAL A 7 -39.53 -16.73 -48.55
N GLY A 8 -40.48 -16.30 -47.73
CA GLY A 8 -40.52 -14.94 -47.20
C GLY A 8 -40.14 -14.92 -45.73
N VAL A 9 -39.45 -13.87 -45.29
CA VAL A 9 -39.51 -13.36 -43.91
C VAL A 9 -39.51 -11.83 -43.97
N ALA A 10 -40.45 -11.27 -43.22
CA ALA A 10 -40.60 -9.89 -42.76
C ALA A 10 -39.26 -9.19 -42.43
N GLY A 11 -39.15 -7.86 -42.48
CA GLY A 11 -40.19 -6.84 -42.39
C GLY A 11 -39.79 -5.85 -41.30
N ILE A 12 -39.05 -4.81 -41.68
CA ILE A 12 -38.62 -3.73 -40.79
C ILE A 12 -39.23 -2.43 -41.32
N THR A 13 -40.03 -1.78 -40.49
CA THR A 13 -40.70 -0.52 -40.78
C THR A 13 -39.71 0.64 -40.77
N LEU A 14 -39.33 1.13 -41.95
CA LEU A 14 -38.56 2.37 -42.08
C LEU A 14 -39.48 3.58 -41.94
N GLY A 15 -39.39 4.26 -40.79
CA GLY A 15 -39.96 5.58 -40.62
C GLY A 15 -39.18 6.59 -41.48
N ILE A 16 -39.79 7.04 -42.58
CA ILE A 16 -39.18 8.06 -43.46
C ILE A 16 -39.30 9.42 -42.77
N GLY A 17 -38.29 9.76 -41.98
CA GLY A 17 -38.05 11.13 -41.57
C GLY A 17 -37.56 11.94 -42.76
N ILE A 18 -38.40 12.81 -43.30
CA ILE A 18 -38.02 13.75 -44.36
C ILE A 18 -37.09 14.80 -43.74
N VAL A 19 -35.77 14.59 -43.87
CA VAL A 19 -34.78 15.61 -43.53
C VAL A 19 -34.53 16.46 -44.77
N SER A 20 -34.93 17.73 -44.69
CA SER A 20 -34.76 18.72 -45.76
C SER A 20 -33.29 19.09 -45.97
N ASN A 21 -32.54 18.25 -46.67
CA ASN A 21 -31.20 18.57 -47.14
C ASN A 21 -31.28 19.58 -48.30
N ASN A 22 -31.24 20.87 -47.98
CA ASN A 22 -30.86 21.91 -48.94
C ASN A 22 -29.36 21.80 -49.24
N GLN A 23 -28.96 20.74 -49.95
CA GLN A 23 -27.74 20.79 -50.75
C GLN A 23 -28.08 21.36 -52.12
N LEU A 24 -27.35 22.40 -52.53
CA LEU A 24 -27.31 22.83 -53.92
C LEU A 24 -26.64 21.69 -54.70
N ILE A 25 -27.42 20.93 -55.46
CA ILE A 25 -26.91 19.88 -56.34
C ILE A 25 -26.86 20.46 -57.76
N SER A 26 -25.67 20.70 -58.31
CA SER A 26 -25.54 20.59 -59.78
C SER A 26 -25.41 19.10 -60.10
N ALA A 27 -26.49 18.51 -60.60
CA ALA A 27 -26.61 17.07 -60.83
C ALA A 27 -25.96 16.67 -62.16
N ASN A 28 -24.62 16.78 -62.21
CA ASN A 28 -23.86 16.47 -63.41
C ASN A 28 -23.18 15.10 -63.28
N THR A 29 -23.48 14.19 -64.22
CA THR A 29 -22.98 12.81 -64.21
C THR A 29 -21.45 12.71 -64.32
N VAL A 30 -20.78 13.73 -64.85
CA VAL A 30 -19.31 13.84 -64.83
C VAL A 30 -18.82 14.07 -63.39
N ASN A 31 -19.41 15.03 -62.67
CA ASN A 31 -19.06 15.34 -61.29
C ASN A 31 -19.40 14.18 -60.34
N ASP A 32 -20.56 13.55 -60.50
CA ASP A 32 -20.95 12.38 -59.72
C ASP A 32 -19.96 11.23 -59.90
N TYR A 33 -19.48 11.00 -61.14
CA TYR A 33 -18.43 10.03 -61.42
C TYR A 33 -17.10 10.43 -60.77
N ILE A 34 -16.64 11.68 -60.95
CA ILE A 34 -15.38 12.19 -60.35
C ILE A 34 -15.36 11.97 -58.84
N LEU A 35 -16.43 12.39 -58.15
CA LEU A 35 -16.55 12.27 -56.70
C LEU A 35 -16.68 10.80 -56.26
N GLY A 36 -17.38 9.97 -57.06
CA GLY A 36 -17.48 8.53 -56.83
C GLY A 36 -16.16 7.77 -57.02
N GLN A 37 -15.27 8.21 -57.92
CA GLN A 37 -13.97 7.57 -58.17
C GLN A 37 -12.94 7.83 -57.04
N LYS A 38 -13.16 8.82 -56.16
CA LYS A 38 -12.23 9.19 -55.06
C LYS A 38 -10.78 9.37 -55.53
N PHE A 39 -10.60 10.07 -56.65
CA PHE A 39 -9.27 10.26 -57.24
C PHE A 39 -8.29 10.94 -56.27
N PRO A 40 -7.07 10.41 -56.03
CA PRO A 40 -6.07 11.12 -55.25
C PRO A 40 -5.61 12.38 -55.99
N LYS A 41 -5.45 13.49 -55.29
CA LYS A 41 -4.83 14.72 -55.80
C LYS A 41 -3.42 14.43 -56.33
N LEU A 42 -3.09 14.91 -57.54
CA LEU A 42 -1.74 14.83 -58.07
C LEU A 42 -0.79 15.80 -57.36
N LYS A 43 0.48 15.43 -57.28
CA LYS A 43 1.55 16.36 -56.89
C LYS A 43 1.82 17.31 -58.06
N ARG A 44 1.69 18.62 -57.82
CA ARG A 44 2.11 19.67 -58.77
C ARG A 44 3.60 19.52 -59.10
N GLN A 45 3.92 19.55 -60.39
CA GLN A 45 5.28 19.55 -60.91
C GLN A 45 5.71 20.99 -61.18
N ASN A 46 6.65 21.52 -60.41
CA ASN A 46 7.05 22.93 -60.47
C ASN A 46 8.24 23.10 -61.41
N ASN A 47 7.98 23.13 -62.71
CA ASN A 47 8.97 23.22 -63.79
C ASN A 47 9.14 24.67 -64.25
N ILE A 48 9.36 25.59 -63.30
CA ILE A 48 9.32 27.04 -63.54
C ILE A 48 10.46 27.52 -64.45
N ASN A 49 10.08 27.98 -65.63
CA ASN A 49 10.94 28.68 -66.58
C ASN A 49 11.07 30.15 -66.16
N GLN A 50 12.10 30.46 -65.37
CA GLN A 50 12.24 31.81 -64.75
C GLN A 50 12.29 32.96 -65.76
N TRP A 51 12.73 32.70 -66.98
CA TRP A 51 12.78 33.70 -68.06
C TRP A 51 11.39 34.15 -68.56
N LEU A 52 10.33 33.37 -68.32
CA LEU A 52 8.94 33.80 -68.59
C LEU A 52 8.45 34.86 -67.58
N ASN A 53 9.01 34.85 -66.36
CA ASN A 53 8.58 35.75 -65.28
C ASN A 53 9.20 37.15 -65.42
N ASN A 54 10.37 37.23 -66.06
CA ASN A 54 11.09 38.45 -66.39
C ASN A 54 11.78 38.28 -67.75
N PRO A 55 11.02 38.36 -68.86
CA PRO A 55 11.59 38.24 -70.18
C PRO A 55 12.45 39.47 -70.50
N ASN A 56 13.59 39.27 -71.17
CA ASN A 56 14.49 40.35 -71.59
C ASN A 56 13.95 41.11 -72.83
N TRP A 57 12.66 41.44 -72.83
CA TRP A 57 11.99 42.20 -73.87
C TRP A 57 11.80 43.65 -73.40
N GLU A 58 12.28 44.60 -74.20
CA GLU A 58 12.29 46.02 -73.83
C GLU A 58 10.88 46.55 -73.57
N GLY A 59 10.68 47.20 -72.42
CA GLY A 59 9.39 47.79 -72.02
C GLY A 59 8.35 46.80 -71.47
N VAL A 60 8.64 45.50 -71.36
CA VAL A 60 7.68 44.51 -70.85
C VAL A 60 7.59 44.52 -69.33
N ASN A 61 6.37 44.70 -68.80
CA ASN A 61 6.06 44.61 -67.37
C ASN A 61 5.16 43.39 -67.12
N MET A 62 5.66 42.39 -66.38
CA MET A 62 4.96 41.14 -66.10
C MET A 62 4.13 41.16 -64.80
N HIS A 63 3.99 42.30 -64.14
CA HIS A 63 3.16 42.41 -62.93
C HIS A 63 1.67 42.54 -63.23
N TYR A 64 0.85 41.81 -62.47
CA TYR A 64 -0.60 41.98 -62.46
C TYR A 64 -1.00 43.44 -62.15
N ARG A 65 -2.13 43.90 -62.72
CA ARG A 65 -2.59 45.30 -62.56
C ARG A 65 -2.88 45.74 -61.11
N LYS A 66 -3.01 44.79 -60.18
CA LYS A 66 -3.20 44.99 -58.72
C LYS A 66 -2.04 44.42 -57.89
N GLY A 67 -0.89 44.11 -58.51
CA GLY A 67 0.26 43.48 -57.87
C GLY A 67 0.06 41.99 -57.50
N LYS A 68 -1.13 41.43 -57.72
CA LYS A 68 -1.48 40.02 -57.50
C LYS A 68 -2.61 39.60 -58.45
N PRO A 69 -2.79 38.29 -58.74
CA PRO A 69 -3.92 37.81 -59.51
C PRO A 69 -5.25 38.05 -58.81
N GLU A 70 -6.31 38.13 -59.62
CA GLU A 70 -7.71 38.31 -59.22
C GLU A 70 -8.52 37.02 -59.39
N GLY A 71 -7.95 35.98 -60.01
CA GLY A 71 -8.64 34.74 -60.33
C GLY A 71 -7.84 33.78 -61.21
N VAL A 72 -8.52 32.75 -61.70
CA VAL A 72 -8.04 31.69 -62.59
C VAL A 72 -8.86 31.65 -63.88
N VAL A 73 -8.22 31.32 -65.00
CA VAL A 73 -8.84 31.02 -66.30
C VAL A 73 -8.56 29.56 -66.65
N VAL A 74 -9.62 28.85 -67.02
CA VAL A 74 -9.59 27.55 -67.67
C VAL A 74 -9.45 27.73 -69.18
N HIS A 75 -8.47 27.05 -69.76
CA HIS A 75 -8.19 26.95 -71.18
C HIS A 75 -8.20 25.49 -71.65
N GLU A 76 -8.20 25.30 -72.96
CA GLU A 76 -8.00 24.01 -73.63
C GLU A 76 -7.20 24.22 -74.93
N THR A 77 -6.31 23.27 -75.24
CA THR A 77 -5.22 23.42 -76.25
C THR A 77 -5.70 23.60 -77.70
N ALA A 78 -6.98 23.37 -77.97
CA ALA A 78 -7.62 23.25 -79.27
C ALA A 78 -6.99 22.16 -80.18
N ASN A 79 -6.27 21.21 -79.59
CA ASN A 79 -5.49 20.20 -80.30
C ASN A 79 -6.08 18.79 -80.13
N ALA A 80 -7.06 18.47 -80.98
CA ALA A 80 -7.72 17.16 -80.99
C ALA A 80 -6.79 15.95 -81.27
N SER A 81 -5.53 16.17 -81.67
CA SER A 81 -4.55 15.08 -81.83
C SER A 81 -3.99 14.57 -80.50
N ASP A 82 -4.06 15.39 -79.43
CA ASP A 82 -3.61 15.06 -78.08
C ASP A 82 -4.29 13.81 -77.53
N LYS A 83 -5.55 13.58 -77.93
CA LYS A 83 -6.38 12.42 -77.56
C LYS A 83 -5.71 11.07 -77.83
N TYR A 84 -4.76 11.05 -78.75
CA TYR A 84 -4.05 9.87 -79.23
C TYR A 84 -2.57 9.86 -78.82
N ASN A 85 -2.08 10.90 -78.13
CA ASN A 85 -0.68 11.07 -77.76
C ASN A 85 -0.50 11.10 -76.23
N LYS A 86 0.08 10.03 -75.66
CA LYS A 86 0.43 9.93 -74.23
C LYS A 86 1.45 10.97 -73.73
N ASN A 87 2.12 11.69 -74.64
CA ASN A 87 3.09 12.73 -74.34
C ASN A 87 2.55 14.15 -74.60
N ALA A 88 1.29 14.30 -75.02
CA ALA A 88 0.69 15.57 -75.47
C ALA A 88 1.07 16.77 -74.60
N ILE A 89 0.91 16.67 -73.27
CA ILE A 89 1.23 17.75 -72.33
C ILE A 89 2.68 18.25 -72.44
N TRP A 90 3.64 17.36 -72.72
CA TRP A 90 5.05 17.73 -72.88
C TRP A 90 5.32 18.32 -74.26
N ASP A 91 4.64 17.83 -75.29
CA ASP A 91 4.76 18.35 -76.64
C ASP A 91 4.17 19.78 -76.73
N GLU A 92 3.03 20.03 -76.09
CA GLU A 92 2.40 21.35 -75.92
C GLU A 92 3.26 22.31 -75.07
N ILE A 93 3.78 21.85 -73.91
CA ILE A 93 4.72 22.66 -73.11
C ILE A 93 5.95 23.04 -73.95
N ASN A 94 6.54 22.10 -74.69
CA ASN A 94 7.71 22.37 -75.53
C ASN A 94 7.37 23.31 -76.71
N TYR A 95 6.23 23.12 -77.37
CA TYR A 95 5.77 24.00 -78.43
C TYR A 95 5.57 25.42 -77.91
N MET A 96 4.88 25.58 -76.77
CA MET A 96 4.62 26.88 -76.16
C MET A 96 5.91 27.56 -75.67
N LEU A 97 6.85 26.82 -75.06
CA LEU A 97 8.16 27.39 -74.66
C LEU A 97 8.96 27.92 -75.85
N ASN A 98 8.89 27.26 -77.02
CA ASN A 98 9.50 27.73 -78.26
C ASN A 98 8.78 28.95 -78.87
N ASN A 99 7.52 29.19 -78.52
CA ASN A 99 6.66 30.24 -79.07
C ASN A 99 6.22 31.29 -78.02
N ALA A 100 6.85 31.33 -76.84
CA ALA A 100 6.37 32.10 -75.68
C ALA A 100 6.34 33.64 -75.89
N GLY A 101 7.03 34.14 -76.92
CA GLY A 101 6.91 35.54 -77.35
C GLY A 101 5.55 35.91 -77.96
N SER A 102 4.77 34.90 -78.39
CA SER A 102 3.41 35.06 -78.92
C SER A 102 2.37 34.81 -77.82
N ALA A 103 2.46 33.67 -77.15
CA ALA A 103 1.54 33.28 -76.08
C ALA A 103 2.20 32.29 -75.11
N PHE A 104 1.87 32.39 -73.83
CA PHE A 104 2.16 31.34 -72.85
C PHE A 104 1.16 31.35 -71.69
N VAL A 105 1.02 30.22 -70.99
CA VAL A 105 0.19 30.07 -69.77
C VAL A 105 1.03 29.70 -68.55
N HIS A 106 0.42 29.71 -67.34
CA HIS A 106 1.12 29.34 -66.10
C HIS A 106 1.30 27.84 -65.93
N SER A 107 0.33 27.05 -66.39
CA SER A 107 0.31 25.61 -66.12
C SER A 107 -0.50 24.81 -67.13
N PHE A 108 -0.21 23.51 -67.19
CA PHE A 108 -0.95 22.51 -67.94
C PHE A 108 -1.42 21.37 -67.04
N VAL A 109 -2.53 20.74 -67.41
CA VAL A 109 -2.99 19.47 -66.83
C VAL A 109 -3.38 18.49 -67.92
N ASP A 110 -3.21 17.20 -67.62
CA ASP A 110 -3.83 16.09 -68.34
C ASP A 110 -4.41 15.12 -67.28
N ALA A 111 -4.76 13.88 -67.64
CA ALA A 111 -5.23 12.88 -66.69
C ALA A 111 -4.18 12.41 -65.65
N ASN A 112 -2.89 12.52 -65.95
CA ASN A 112 -1.76 11.96 -65.19
C ASN A 112 -0.81 13.01 -64.60
N ASN A 113 -0.87 14.26 -65.08
CA ASN A 113 0.08 15.34 -64.83
C ASN A 113 -0.64 16.64 -64.43
N ALA A 114 0.07 17.45 -63.65
CA ALA A 114 -0.28 18.83 -63.35
C ALA A 114 1.04 19.61 -63.24
N VAL A 115 1.36 20.42 -64.24
CA VAL A 115 2.69 21.01 -64.45
C VAL A 115 2.58 22.53 -64.44
N GLU A 116 3.24 23.17 -63.48
CA GLU A 116 3.39 24.63 -63.38
C GLU A 116 4.71 25.03 -64.04
N ILE A 117 4.65 25.87 -65.07
CA ILE A 117 5.79 26.24 -65.93
C ILE A 117 6.17 27.72 -65.86
N ALA A 118 5.28 28.59 -65.36
CA ALA A 118 5.56 30.00 -65.06
C ALA A 118 5.02 30.37 -63.66
N ASN A 119 5.62 31.37 -63.01
CA ASN A 119 5.28 31.71 -61.63
C ASN A 119 3.93 32.46 -61.56
N PRO A 120 2.91 31.95 -60.83
CA PRO A 120 1.57 32.56 -60.76
C PRO A 120 1.51 33.91 -60.03
N SER A 121 2.65 34.44 -59.56
CA SER A 121 2.78 35.80 -59.02
C SER A 121 2.97 36.88 -60.11
N TYR A 122 3.25 36.45 -61.34
CA TYR A 122 3.39 37.29 -62.55
C TYR A 122 2.32 36.90 -63.56
N MET A 123 2.01 37.77 -64.52
CA MET A 123 1.03 37.46 -65.57
C MET A 123 1.56 36.46 -66.61
N ALA A 124 0.63 35.86 -67.37
CA ALA A 124 0.92 35.06 -68.56
C ALA A 124 0.11 35.61 -69.75
N TRP A 125 0.39 35.13 -70.96
CA TRP A 125 -0.03 35.72 -72.24
C TRP A 125 -0.99 34.85 -73.09
N GLY A 126 -1.88 34.08 -72.48
CA GLY A 126 -2.84 33.19 -73.16
C GLY A 126 -4.31 33.64 -73.17
N SER A 127 -4.71 34.73 -72.47
CA SER A 127 -6.12 35.15 -72.34
C SER A 127 -6.42 36.59 -72.79
N GLY A 128 -5.66 37.10 -73.77
CA GLY A 128 -5.82 38.45 -74.29
C GLY A 128 -5.43 39.56 -73.30
N ALA A 129 -5.32 40.80 -73.79
CA ALA A 129 -4.75 41.90 -73.00
C ALA A 129 -5.52 42.24 -71.71
N GLU A 130 -6.82 41.95 -71.64
CA GLU A 130 -7.66 42.15 -70.45
C GLU A 130 -7.63 41.00 -69.45
N GLY A 131 -7.52 39.74 -69.91
CA GLY A 131 -7.40 38.56 -69.05
C GLY A 131 -6.00 38.40 -68.46
N ASN A 132 -4.97 38.60 -69.31
CA ASN A 132 -3.56 38.48 -68.95
C ASN A 132 -3.21 39.27 -67.68
N ARG A 133 -3.59 40.55 -67.63
CA ARG A 133 -3.29 41.44 -66.50
C ARG A 133 -4.03 41.10 -65.18
N ARG A 134 -4.89 40.09 -65.17
CA ARG A 134 -5.80 39.73 -64.05
C ARG A 134 -5.64 38.31 -63.55
N PHE A 135 -5.43 37.31 -64.41
CA PHE A 135 -5.68 35.91 -64.05
C PHE A 135 -4.47 34.98 -64.21
N ILE A 136 -4.46 33.92 -63.40
CA ILE A 136 -3.62 32.73 -63.60
C ILE A 136 -4.30 31.86 -64.67
N GLN A 137 -3.54 31.25 -65.57
CA GLN A 137 -4.07 30.58 -66.77
C GLN A 137 -3.61 29.11 -66.77
N THR A 138 -4.55 28.17 -66.94
CA THR A 138 -4.26 26.74 -66.99
C THR A 138 -4.90 26.07 -68.20
N GLU A 139 -4.06 25.42 -69.01
CA GLU A 139 -4.46 24.61 -70.16
C GLU A 139 -4.81 23.17 -69.76
N SER A 140 -5.83 22.59 -70.39
CA SER A 140 -6.01 21.13 -70.48
C SER A 140 -5.74 20.65 -71.90
N THR A 141 -4.94 19.60 -72.05
CA THR A 141 -4.83 18.85 -73.31
C THR A 141 -6.13 18.12 -73.63
N GLU A 142 -6.45 17.84 -74.90
CA GLU A 142 -7.62 17.00 -75.18
C GLU A 142 -7.36 15.51 -74.86
N VAL A 143 -8.05 14.91 -73.88
CA VAL A 143 -7.96 13.46 -73.59
C VAL A 143 -9.05 12.61 -74.26
N GLY A 144 -8.67 11.38 -74.63
CA GLY A 144 -9.44 10.50 -75.53
C GLY A 144 -10.39 9.48 -74.89
N ASN A 145 -10.58 9.45 -73.56
CA ASN A 145 -11.53 8.51 -72.93
C ASN A 145 -12.19 9.03 -71.64
N LYS A 146 -13.28 8.34 -71.25
CA LYS A 146 -14.15 8.65 -70.11
C LYS A 146 -13.42 8.85 -68.77
N LYS A 147 -12.48 7.97 -68.43
CA LYS A 147 -11.79 8.01 -67.14
C LYS A 147 -10.81 9.17 -67.12
N ASP A 148 -10.10 9.35 -68.23
CA ASP A 148 -9.06 10.36 -68.35
C ASP A 148 -9.67 11.77 -68.39
N PHE A 149 -10.79 11.98 -69.09
CA PHE A 149 -11.53 13.27 -69.06
C PHE A 149 -11.98 13.63 -67.64
N ALA A 150 -12.63 12.70 -66.93
CA ALA A 150 -13.00 12.94 -65.53
C ALA A 150 -11.78 13.20 -64.63
N ARG A 151 -10.66 12.55 -64.92
CA ARG A 151 -9.44 12.69 -64.12
C ARG A 151 -8.73 14.02 -64.37
N GLU A 152 -8.71 14.49 -65.61
CA GLU A 152 -8.18 15.78 -66.01
C GLU A 152 -8.97 16.93 -65.37
N ILE A 153 -10.30 16.90 -65.47
CA ILE A 153 -11.20 17.88 -64.81
C ILE A 153 -10.95 17.91 -63.29
N TRP A 154 -10.75 16.75 -62.67
CA TRP A 154 -10.35 16.66 -61.26
C TRP A 154 -8.96 17.27 -60.98
N ASN A 155 -7.97 17.01 -61.83
CA ASN A 155 -6.62 17.56 -61.69
C ASN A 155 -6.63 19.10 -61.88
N MET A 156 -7.38 19.61 -62.87
CA MET A 156 -7.65 21.03 -63.12
C MET A 156 -8.25 21.70 -61.88
N ALA A 157 -9.33 21.15 -61.32
CA ALA A 157 -9.97 21.68 -60.10
C ALA A 157 -9.02 21.69 -58.89
N ASN A 158 -8.18 20.67 -58.73
CA ASN A 158 -7.20 20.61 -57.64
C ASN A 158 -6.06 21.64 -57.79
N LEU A 159 -5.63 21.92 -59.03
CA LEU A 159 -4.59 22.90 -59.31
C LEU A 159 -5.11 24.34 -59.16
N GLN A 160 -6.31 24.62 -59.68
CA GLN A 160 -6.93 25.93 -59.53
C GLN A 160 -7.36 26.23 -58.08
N ALA A 161 -7.85 25.23 -57.33
CA ALA A 161 -8.10 25.38 -55.90
C ALA A 161 -6.84 25.77 -55.12
N ASP A 162 -5.69 25.17 -55.48
CA ASP A 162 -4.39 25.50 -54.91
C ASP A 162 -3.99 26.96 -55.17
N TYR A 163 -4.20 27.47 -56.40
CA TYR A 163 -3.94 28.88 -56.72
C TYR A 163 -4.88 29.83 -55.96
N LEU A 164 -6.17 29.51 -55.88
CA LEU A 164 -7.13 30.32 -55.13
C LEU A 164 -6.75 30.38 -53.63
N HIS A 165 -6.35 29.25 -53.03
CA HIS A 165 -5.80 29.22 -51.66
C HIS A 165 -4.50 30.03 -51.53
N GLN A 166 -3.56 29.89 -52.47
CA GLN A 166 -2.28 30.59 -52.47
C GLN A 166 -2.42 32.13 -52.47
N PHE A 167 -3.44 32.67 -53.14
CA PHE A 167 -3.67 34.12 -53.24
C PHE A 167 -4.83 34.65 -52.37
N GLY A 168 -5.41 33.80 -51.52
CA GLY A 168 -6.50 34.17 -50.60
C GLY A 168 -7.82 34.51 -51.32
N LEU A 169 -8.04 33.94 -52.49
CA LEU A 169 -9.25 34.07 -53.30
C LEU A 169 -10.22 32.93 -52.98
N LYS A 170 -11.52 33.18 -53.07
CA LYS A 170 -12.56 32.14 -53.03
C LYS A 170 -13.02 31.84 -54.46
N PRO A 171 -13.47 30.61 -54.80
CA PRO A 171 -14.19 30.36 -56.04
C PRO A 171 -15.39 31.32 -56.17
N SER A 172 -15.60 31.79 -57.39
CA SER A 172 -16.72 32.64 -57.79
C SER A 172 -16.72 32.74 -59.31
N LEU A 173 -17.63 32.03 -59.97
CA LEU A 173 -17.81 32.08 -61.42
C LEU A 173 -18.07 33.52 -61.91
N GLY A 174 -17.24 34.00 -62.84
CA GLY A 174 -17.29 35.38 -63.34
C GLY A 174 -16.79 36.44 -62.35
N GLY A 175 -16.28 36.03 -61.19
CA GLY A 175 -15.53 36.85 -60.25
C GLY A 175 -14.05 36.48 -60.26
N THR A 176 -13.75 35.29 -59.73
CA THR A 176 -12.40 34.72 -59.58
C THR A 176 -12.18 33.46 -60.42
N VAL A 177 -13.21 32.90 -61.04
CA VAL A 177 -13.14 31.69 -61.89
C VAL A 177 -13.76 31.99 -63.24
N TRP A 178 -13.00 31.75 -64.31
CA TRP A 178 -13.32 32.15 -65.67
C TRP A 178 -12.96 31.06 -66.67
N SER A 179 -13.64 31.02 -67.82
CA SER A 179 -13.10 30.40 -69.04
C SER A 179 -12.58 31.46 -69.99
N HIS A 180 -11.77 31.07 -70.97
CA HIS A 180 -11.36 31.98 -72.05
C HIS A 180 -12.56 32.57 -72.77
N ALA A 181 -13.59 31.76 -73.06
CA ALA A 181 -14.87 32.23 -73.62
C ALA A 181 -15.51 33.37 -72.81
N MET A 182 -15.49 33.29 -71.48
CA MET A 182 -16.02 34.33 -70.60
C MET A 182 -15.15 35.60 -70.60
N VAL A 183 -13.83 35.45 -70.77
CA VAL A 183 -12.92 36.59 -70.98
C VAL A 183 -13.24 37.28 -72.30
N SER A 184 -13.38 36.53 -73.39
CA SER A 184 -13.76 37.05 -74.72
C SER A 184 -15.08 37.82 -74.67
N SER A 185 -16.14 37.24 -74.06
CA SER A 185 -17.47 37.85 -74.05
C SER A 185 -17.64 39.03 -73.09
N ASN A 186 -16.93 39.04 -71.96
CA ASN A 186 -17.18 40.01 -70.87
C ASN A 186 -16.07 41.05 -70.71
N LEU A 187 -14.85 40.75 -71.16
CA LEU A 187 -13.68 41.62 -71.02
C LEU A 187 -13.09 42.03 -72.39
N GLY A 188 -13.14 41.14 -73.39
CA GLY A 188 -12.62 41.36 -74.72
C GLY A 188 -11.09 41.32 -74.82
N GLY A 189 -10.56 41.66 -76.00
CA GLY A 189 -9.12 41.56 -76.30
C GLY A 189 -8.64 40.15 -76.67
N THR A 190 -9.59 39.24 -76.89
CA THR A 190 -9.47 37.87 -77.42
C THR A 190 -10.87 37.46 -77.92
N ASP A 191 -10.96 36.53 -78.88
CA ASP A 191 -12.19 36.01 -79.49
C ASP A 191 -12.38 34.49 -79.29
N HIS A 192 -11.46 33.86 -78.55
CA HIS A 192 -11.44 32.44 -78.24
C HIS A 192 -12.67 31.96 -77.45
N THR A 193 -12.99 30.66 -77.56
CA THR A 193 -14.22 30.05 -77.00
C THR A 193 -13.98 28.80 -76.14
N ASP A 194 -12.72 28.48 -75.82
CA ASP A 194 -12.34 27.39 -74.92
C ASP A 194 -12.82 27.62 -73.46
N PRO A 195 -13.07 26.55 -72.68
CA PRO A 195 -13.04 25.13 -73.06
C PRO A 195 -14.42 24.60 -73.53
N ASN A 196 -15.38 25.48 -73.84
CA ASN A 196 -16.80 25.14 -73.97
C ASN A 196 -17.07 24.01 -74.98
N GLY A 197 -16.42 24.05 -76.14
CA GLY A 197 -16.58 23.05 -77.21
C GLY A 197 -16.06 21.67 -76.80
N TYR A 198 -14.83 21.62 -76.28
CA TYR A 198 -14.21 20.39 -75.80
C TYR A 198 -15.04 19.72 -74.70
N TRP A 199 -15.43 20.49 -73.68
CA TRP A 199 -16.21 19.96 -72.55
C TRP A 199 -17.59 19.44 -72.98
N ALA A 200 -18.30 20.17 -73.85
CA ALA A 200 -19.59 19.70 -74.38
C ALA A 200 -19.45 18.40 -75.18
N SER A 201 -18.43 18.31 -76.05
CA SER A 201 -18.16 17.11 -76.85
C SER A 201 -17.79 15.91 -75.98
N SER A 202 -16.84 16.08 -75.06
CA SER A 202 -16.32 15.00 -74.21
C SER A 202 -17.36 14.51 -73.20
N ALA A 203 -18.15 15.42 -72.60
CA ALA A 203 -19.25 15.04 -71.72
C ALA A 203 -20.39 14.34 -72.48
N GLY A 204 -20.70 14.79 -73.70
CA GLY A 204 -21.67 14.14 -74.57
C GLY A 204 -21.25 12.71 -74.91
N GLN A 205 -20.02 12.56 -75.42
CA GLN A 205 -19.47 11.28 -75.86
C GLN A 205 -19.27 10.27 -74.73
N PHE A 206 -18.74 10.69 -73.58
CA PHE A 206 -18.34 9.76 -72.52
C PHE A 206 -19.36 9.61 -71.38
N PHE A 207 -20.25 10.59 -71.19
CA PHE A 207 -21.19 10.65 -70.07
C PHE A 207 -22.66 10.82 -70.48
N ASN A 208 -22.95 10.99 -71.78
CA ASN A 208 -24.29 11.34 -72.28
C ASN A 208 -24.88 12.54 -71.51
N SER A 209 -24.05 13.56 -71.33
CA SER A 209 -24.30 14.74 -70.50
C SER A 209 -23.73 15.99 -71.19
N THR A 210 -23.93 17.15 -70.58
CA THR A 210 -23.13 18.35 -70.88
C THR A 210 -22.13 18.59 -69.75
N TYR A 211 -21.14 19.45 -69.96
CA TYR A 211 -20.29 19.96 -68.89
C TYR A 211 -19.95 21.42 -69.17
N THR A 212 -20.19 22.28 -68.18
CA THR A 212 -20.15 23.74 -68.31
C THR A 212 -19.31 24.35 -67.20
N MET A 213 -19.01 25.65 -67.31
CA MET A 213 -18.35 26.38 -66.22
C MET A 213 -19.15 26.40 -64.90
N ASN A 214 -20.47 26.20 -64.91
CA ASN A 214 -21.25 26.02 -63.67
C ASN A 214 -20.95 24.66 -63.01
N ASP A 215 -20.80 23.60 -63.81
CA ASP A 215 -20.46 22.26 -63.32
C ASP A 215 -19.03 22.20 -62.80
N TYR A 216 -18.11 22.88 -63.49
CA TYR A 216 -16.74 23.04 -63.05
C TYR A 216 -16.63 23.86 -61.76
N GLU A 217 -17.32 25.00 -61.68
CA GLU A 217 -17.36 25.83 -60.46
C GLU A 217 -17.84 25.02 -59.25
N TYR A 218 -18.92 24.25 -59.40
CA TYR A 218 -19.42 23.38 -58.33
C TYR A 218 -18.40 22.31 -57.88
N LEU A 219 -17.63 21.72 -58.81
CA LEU A 219 -16.54 20.81 -58.46
C LEU A 219 -15.40 21.55 -57.77
N LEU A 220 -15.01 22.71 -58.29
CA LEU A 220 -13.94 23.56 -57.77
C LEU A 220 -14.27 24.07 -56.36
N GLU A 221 -15.49 24.47 -56.09
CA GLU A 221 -15.98 24.80 -54.74
C GLU A 221 -15.80 23.63 -53.77
N ARG A 222 -16.21 22.42 -54.18
CA ARG A 222 -16.06 21.20 -53.35
C ARG A 222 -14.58 20.86 -53.09
N VAL A 223 -13.72 20.98 -54.10
CA VAL A 223 -12.28 20.73 -53.98
C VAL A 223 -11.60 21.81 -53.13
N TYR A 224 -11.96 23.08 -53.33
CA TYR A 224 -11.45 24.23 -52.55
C TYR A 224 -11.85 24.13 -51.07
N GLN A 225 -13.08 23.69 -50.77
CA GLN A 225 -13.54 23.46 -49.41
C GLN A 225 -12.89 22.22 -48.75
N SER A 226 -12.41 21.26 -49.54
CA SER A 226 -11.68 20.10 -49.02
C SER A 226 -10.31 20.49 -48.48
N LYS A 227 -10.23 20.66 -47.15
CA LYS A 227 -8.94 20.86 -46.46
C LYS A 227 -8.14 19.57 -46.48
N ASN A 228 -6.83 19.66 -46.30
CA ASN A 228 -6.01 18.46 -46.06
C ASN A 228 -6.33 17.85 -44.69
N ALA A 229 -6.45 16.53 -44.63
CA ALA A 229 -6.61 15.77 -43.39
C ALA A 229 -5.50 16.08 -42.38
N LYS A 230 -5.89 16.52 -41.18
CA LYS A 230 -4.97 16.85 -40.09
C LYS A 230 -4.10 15.67 -39.66
N TYR A 231 -4.68 14.47 -39.68
CA TYR A 231 -4.02 13.21 -39.35
C TYR A 231 -3.95 12.28 -40.56
N LYS A 232 -2.89 11.47 -40.65
CA LYS A 232 -2.62 10.57 -41.79
C LYS A 232 -2.91 9.11 -41.45
N VAL A 233 -3.19 8.29 -42.47
CA VAL A 233 -3.25 6.82 -42.32
C VAL A 233 -1.93 6.29 -41.75
N GLY A 234 -2.03 5.36 -40.79
CA GLY A 234 -0.89 4.82 -40.03
C GLY A 234 -0.45 5.68 -38.85
N GLN A 235 -0.96 6.92 -38.71
CA GLN A 235 -0.65 7.77 -37.56
C GLN A 235 -1.39 7.28 -36.30
N LYS A 236 -0.72 7.36 -35.15
CA LYS A 236 -1.34 7.16 -33.84
C LYS A 236 -2.01 8.45 -33.35
N VAL A 237 -3.25 8.33 -32.92
CA VAL A 237 -4.08 9.43 -32.39
C VAL A 237 -4.72 9.01 -31.07
N GLN A 238 -5.14 9.99 -30.28
CA GLN A 238 -5.92 9.78 -29.06
C GLN A 238 -7.27 10.46 -29.20
N VAL A 239 -8.34 9.74 -28.83
CA VAL A 239 -9.69 10.31 -28.71
C VAL A 239 -9.71 11.35 -27.60
N ALA A 240 -10.30 12.51 -27.85
CA ALA A 240 -10.38 13.59 -26.87
C ALA A 240 -11.30 13.22 -25.69
N ALA A 241 -10.99 13.75 -24.49
CA ALA A 241 -11.77 13.48 -23.28
C ALA A 241 -13.21 14.04 -23.32
N PHE A 242 -13.51 14.95 -24.24
CA PHE A 242 -14.83 15.55 -24.45
C PHE A 242 -15.61 14.91 -25.60
N ALA A 243 -15.02 13.97 -26.35
CA ALA A 243 -15.63 13.40 -27.55
C ALA A 243 -16.88 12.58 -27.18
N THR A 244 -18.03 12.87 -27.78
CA THR A 244 -19.31 12.23 -27.43
C THR A 244 -19.78 11.22 -28.46
N ASN A 245 -19.81 11.58 -29.74
CA ASN A 245 -20.34 10.72 -30.80
C ASN A 245 -19.46 10.77 -32.06
N GLU A 246 -19.48 9.70 -32.84
CA GLU A 246 -18.99 9.63 -34.21
C GLU A 246 -19.88 10.41 -35.19
N ALA A 247 -19.40 10.67 -36.42
CA ALA A 247 -20.15 11.38 -37.46
C ALA A 247 -21.47 10.71 -37.85
N ASN A 248 -21.58 9.39 -37.62
CA ASN A 248 -22.77 8.57 -37.87
C ASN A 248 -23.68 8.42 -36.63
N GLY A 249 -23.39 9.12 -35.53
CA GLY A 249 -24.18 9.12 -34.30
C GLY A 249 -23.89 7.98 -33.31
N TYR A 250 -22.89 7.13 -33.55
CA TYR A 250 -22.49 6.09 -32.59
C TYR A 250 -21.73 6.70 -31.40
N ASP A 251 -21.94 6.14 -30.20
CA ASP A 251 -21.37 6.65 -28.95
C ASP A 251 -19.85 6.39 -28.87
N LEU A 252 -19.10 7.45 -28.62
CA LEU A 252 -17.64 7.45 -28.54
C LEU A 252 -17.12 7.58 -27.08
N ARG A 253 -18.02 7.79 -26.10
CA ARG A 253 -17.66 8.08 -24.70
C ARG A 253 -16.83 6.97 -24.05
N ASN A 254 -17.12 5.71 -24.36
CA ASN A 254 -16.39 4.56 -23.83
C ASN A 254 -14.93 4.47 -24.30
N HIS A 255 -14.56 5.18 -25.37
CA HIS A 255 -13.21 5.23 -25.91
C HIS A 255 -12.54 6.61 -25.71
N GLN A 256 -13.10 7.47 -24.86
CA GLN A 256 -12.45 8.73 -24.48
C GLN A 256 -11.04 8.48 -23.91
N ASN A 257 -10.07 9.25 -24.37
CA ASN A 257 -8.64 9.09 -24.08
C ASN A 257 -8.01 7.76 -24.57
N TRP A 258 -8.70 6.94 -25.36
CA TRP A 258 -8.05 5.77 -25.96
C TRP A 258 -7.11 6.18 -27.09
N VAL A 259 -5.95 5.52 -27.14
CA VAL A 259 -4.98 5.64 -28.24
C VAL A 259 -5.27 4.55 -29.26
N GLY A 260 -5.29 4.91 -30.54
CA GLY A 260 -5.45 3.98 -31.66
C GLY A 260 -4.66 4.42 -32.89
N THR A 261 -4.72 3.62 -33.94
CA THR A 261 -4.05 3.86 -35.24
C THR A 261 -5.08 4.12 -36.32
N ILE A 262 -4.91 5.19 -37.10
CA ILE A 262 -5.79 5.50 -38.22
C ILE A 262 -5.59 4.46 -39.34
N LYS A 263 -6.67 3.83 -39.82
CA LYS A 263 -6.64 2.96 -41.01
C LYS A 263 -7.14 3.64 -42.28
N SER A 264 -8.09 4.56 -42.18
CA SER A 264 -8.63 5.33 -43.30
C SER A 264 -9.08 6.72 -42.86
N VAL A 265 -9.20 7.61 -43.84
CA VAL A 265 -9.73 8.97 -43.70
C VAL A 265 -10.80 9.16 -44.75
N GLU A 266 -11.88 9.85 -44.40
CA GLU A 266 -12.92 10.29 -45.31
C GLU A 266 -13.28 11.75 -45.07
N ASN A 267 -13.83 12.42 -46.08
CA ASN A 267 -14.33 13.78 -45.94
C ASN A 267 -15.62 13.77 -45.11
N SER A 268 -15.75 14.72 -44.20
CA SER A 268 -16.96 14.93 -43.41
C SER A 268 -17.25 16.42 -43.30
N THR A 269 -18.53 16.79 -43.19
CA THR A 269 -18.97 18.16 -42.88
C THR A 269 -19.73 18.22 -41.56
N THR A 270 -19.68 17.14 -40.76
CA THR A 270 -20.38 17.04 -39.48
C THR A 270 -19.65 17.88 -38.42
N SER A 271 -20.41 18.73 -37.72
CA SER A 271 -19.89 19.65 -36.70
C SER A 271 -18.82 20.60 -37.27
N ASN A 272 -17.68 20.78 -36.57
CA ASN A 272 -16.59 21.67 -36.98
C ASN A 272 -15.45 20.92 -37.68
N SER A 273 -15.70 19.70 -38.16
CA SER A 273 -14.69 18.82 -38.77
C SER A 273 -14.80 18.80 -40.28
N ASN A 274 -13.65 18.63 -40.94
CA ASN A 274 -13.56 18.47 -42.40
C ASN A 274 -13.36 16.99 -42.79
N HIS A 275 -13.05 16.14 -41.80
CA HIS A 275 -12.77 14.71 -41.96
C HIS A 275 -13.35 13.87 -40.82
N ALA A 276 -13.59 12.61 -41.14
CA ALA A 276 -13.81 11.54 -40.17
C ALA A 276 -12.77 10.40 -40.39
N TYR A 277 -12.54 9.63 -39.34
CA TYR A 277 -11.42 8.69 -39.23
C TYR A 277 -11.86 7.31 -38.74
N TYR A 278 -11.38 6.26 -39.41
CA TYR A 278 -11.39 4.91 -38.88
C TYR A 278 -10.17 4.70 -37.98
N ILE A 279 -10.40 4.28 -36.74
CA ILE A 279 -9.39 4.09 -35.70
C ILE A 279 -9.46 2.66 -35.18
N ASP A 280 -8.31 1.98 -35.21
CA ASP A 280 -8.09 0.65 -34.62
C ASP A 280 -7.30 0.79 -33.32
N TYR A 281 -7.86 0.33 -32.20
CA TYR A 281 -7.26 0.41 -30.87
C TYR A 281 -6.29 -0.74 -30.55
N GLY A 282 -6.07 -1.68 -31.48
CA GLY A 282 -5.07 -2.75 -31.39
C GLY A 282 -5.49 -3.99 -30.59
N ASP A 283 -6.69 -3.99 -30.01
CA ASP A 283 -7.24 -5.11 -29.24
C ASP A 283 -8.60 -5.62 -29.76
N GLY A 284 -8.93 -5.29 -31.01
CA GLY A 284 -10.17 -5.69 -31.69
C GLY A 284 -11.26 -4.63 -31.65
N ASN A 285 -11.17 -3.64 -30.74
CA ASN A 285 -12.08 -2.49 -30.73
C ASN A 285 -11.71 -1.51 -31.85
N VAL A 286 -12.74 -0.92 -32.46
CA VAL A 286 -12.62 0.08 -33.54
C VAL A 286 -13.72 1.15 -33.41
N ASN A 287 -13.47 2.33 -33.98
CA ASN A 287 -14.51 3.29 -34.37
C ASN A 287 -14.25 3.68 -35.84
N MET A 288 -15.28 4.01 -36.63
CA MET A 288 -15.14 4.13 -38.09
C MET A 288 -15.21 5.57 -38.61
N HIS A 289 -15.88 6.46 -37.89
CA HIS A 289 -16.23 7.82 -38.31
C HIS A 289 -15.93 8.85 -37.20
N VAL A 290 -14.79 8.71 -36.51
CA VAL A 290 -14.38 9.65 -35.45
C VAL A 290 -14.00 10.99 -36.08
N LEU A 291 -14.60 12.08 -35.60
CA LEU A 291 -14.46 13.42 -36.17
C LEU A 291 -13.07 14.03 -35.92
N GLU A 292 -12.55 14.80 -36.87
CA GLU A 292 -11.23 15.46 -36.81
C GLU A 292 -11.04 16.35 -35.56
N GLN A 293 -12.11 17.02 -35.12
CA GLN A 293 -12.16 17.85 -33.91
C GLN A 293 -11.97 17.04 -32.61
N ASP A 294 -12.38 15.77 -32.61
CA ASP A 294 -12.44 14.88 -31.46
C ASP A 294 -11.14 14.06 -31.30
N LEU A 295 -10.11 14.41 -32.08
CA LEU A 295 -8.80 13.77 -32.08
C LEU A 295 -7.68 14.74 -31.72
N LYS A 296 -6.75 14.23 -30.91
CA LYS A 296 -5.48 14.87 -30.55
C LYS A 296 -4.31 13.92 -30.82
N THR A 297 -3.09 14.46 -30.89
CA THR A 297 -1.86 13.67 -31.01
C THR A 297 -1.78 12.63 -29.89
N ALA A 298 -1.47 11.37 -30.23
CA ALA A 298 -1.31 10.33 -29.23
C ALA A 298 -0.09 10.59 -28.32
N PRO A 299 -0.19 10.30 -27.00
CA PRO A 299 0.98 10.23 -26.15
C PRO A 299 1.96 9.16 -26.66
N ALA A 300 3.25 9.50 -26.64
CA ALA A 300 4.31 8.55 -26.91
C ALA A 300 4.41 7.51 -25.79
N ALA A 301 4.77 6.28 -26.15
CA ALA A 301 5.11 5.25 -25.18
C ALA A 301 6.28 5.71 -24.29
N LYS A 302 6.15 5.57 -22.97
CA LYS A 302 7.17 6.01 -21.99
C LYS A 302 8.48 5.24 -22.12
N PHE A 303 8.41 3.99 -22.60
CA PHE A 303 9.56 3.10 -22.70
C PHE A 303 9.71 2.54 -24.12
N LYS A 304 10.96 2.19 -24.50
CA LYS A 304 11.30 1.69 -25.83
C LYS A 304 11.78 0.25 -25.79
N ALA A 305 11.64 -0.48 -26.91
CA ALA A 305 12.27 -1.80 -27.06
C ALA A 305 13.80 -1.70 -26.84
N GLY A 306 14.37 -2.70 -26.16
CA GLY A 306 15.77 -2.70 -25.71
C GLY A 306 16.03 -1.97 -24.38
N GLN A 307 15.09 -1.15 -23.89
CA GLN A 307 15.25 -0.45 -22.61
C GLN A 307 15.13 -1.40 -21.41
N LYS A 308 15.96 -1.19 -20.39
CA LYS A 308 15.80 -1.82 -19.08
C LYS A 308 14.78 -1.03 -18.23
N VAL A 309 13.88 -1.75 -17.58
CA VAL A 309 12.85 -1.22 -16.70
C VAL A 309 12.71 -2.11 -15.47
N GLN A 310 12.23 -1.55 -14.37
CA GLN A 310 11.84 -2.30 -13.18
C GLN A 310 10.31 -2.46 -13.17
N VAL A 311 9.80 -3.65 -12.85
CA VAL A 311 8.38 -3.83 -12.52
C VAL A 311 8.12 -3.12 -11.19
N SER A 312 7.18 -2.18 -11.21
CA SER A 312 6.86 -1.36 -10.05
C SER A 312 6.39 -2.23 -8.88
N TYR A 313 6.83 -1.90 -7.66
CA TYR A 313 6.51 -2.68 -6.46
C TYR A 313 5.02 -2.63 -6.03
N ASN A 314 4.20 -1.82 -6.70
CA ASN A 314 2.75 -1.78 -6.58
C ASN A 314 2.03 -2.46 -7.76
N ALA A 315 2.76 -3.06 -8.71
CA ALA A 315 2.19 -3.71 -9.89
C ALA A 315 1.28 -4.88 -9.50
N GLY A 316 0.01 -4.83 -9.90
CA GLY A 316 -0.99 -5.82 -9.53
C GLY A 316 -0.92 -7.07 -10.41
N SER A 317 -1.42 -6.91 -11.64
CA SER A 317 -1.50 -7.94 -12.67
C SER A 317 -1.21 -7.34 -14.04
N GLU A 318 -0.77 -8.19 -14.97
CA GLU A 318 -0.74 -7.93 -16.41
C GLU A 318 -2.16 -7.66 -16.95
N THR A 319 -2.28 -7.02 -18.11
CA THR A 319 -3.58 -6.62 -18.72
C THR A 319 -4.48 -7.82 -19.08
N ASN A 320 -3.91 -9.02 -19.11
CA ASN A 320 -4.58 -10.31 -19.32
C ASN A 320 -4.91 -11.05 -18.01
N GLY A 321 -4.70 -10.41 -16.85
CA GLY A 321 -5.07 -10.91 -15.51
C GLY A 321 -3.98 -11.66 -14.75
N PHE A 322 -2.87 -12.04 -15.38
CA PHE A 322 -1.79 -12.79 -14.70
C PHE A 322 -1.09 -11.90 -13.65
N SER A 323 -0.87 -12.44 -12.44
CA SER A 323 -0.29 -11.68 -11.31
C SER A 323 1.16 -11.24 -11.57
N LEU A 324 1.47 -9.98 -11.28
CA LEU A 324 2.83 -9.43 -11.29
C LEU A 324 3.53 -9.45 -9.92
N LYS A 325 2.87 -9.95 -8.87
CA LYS A 325 3.40 -9.92 -7.49
C LYS A 325 4.78 -10.56 -7.34
N ASP A 326 5.06 -11.68 -8.01
CA ASP A 326 6.38 -12.35 -7.96
C ASP A 326 7.43 -11.65 -8.84
N LYS A 327 7.01 -10.69 -9.69
CA LYS A 327 7.88 -9.85 -10.52
C LYS A 327 8.15 -8.48 -9.91
N GLN A 328 7.45 -8.07 -8.84
CA GLN A 328 7.62 -6.77 -8.20
C GLN A 328 9.09 -6.51 -7.84
N GLY A 329 9.63 -5.39 -8.31
CA GLY A 329 11.04 -5.02 -8.13
C GLY A 329 12.03 -5.72 -9.07
N LEU A 330 11.62 -6.70 -9.89
CA LEU A 330 12.52 -7.32 -10.87
C LEU A 330 12.84 -6.34 -12.01
N VAL A 331 14.09 -6.39 -12.45
CA VAL A 331 14.60 -5.62 -13.60
C VAL A 331 14.55 -6.50 -14.83
N GLY A 332 13.82 -6.05 -15.84
CA GLY A 332 13.69 -6.72 -17.13
C GLY A 332 14.16 -5.84 -18.29
N THR A 333 14.26 -6.44 -19.47
CA THR A 333 14.50 -5.73 -20.73
C THR A 333 13.27 -5.84 -21.62
N ILE A 334 12.76 -4.71 -22.10
CA ILE A 334 11.62 -4.66 -23.03
C ILE A 334 12.04 -5.27 -24.36
N LYS A 335 11.27 -6.21 -24.87
CA LYS A 335 11.44 -6.85 -26.19
C LYS A 335 10.57 -6.20 -27.25
N SER A 336 9.31 -5.93 -26.93
CA SER A 336 8.38 -5.22 -27.79
C SER A 336 7.33 -4.49 -26.97
N LEU A 337 6.55 -3.65 -27.65
CA LEU A 337 5.38 -2.98 -27.10
C LEU A 337 4.31 -2.90 -28.19
N LYS A 338 3.04 -2.82 -27.78
CA LYS A 338 1.91 -2.53 -28.67
C LYS A 338 0.88 -1.66 -27.95
N ILE A 339 -0.07 -1.12 -28.70
CA ILE A 339 -1.18 -0.37 -28.12
C ILE A 339 -2.03 -1.33 -27.29
N LYS A 340 -2.33 -0.94 -26.04
CA LYS A 340 -3.39 -1.53 -25.22
C LYS A 340 -3.87 -0.45 -24.26
N ASN A 341 -5.12 -0.02 -24.42
CA ASN A 341 -5.74 0.90 -23.48
C ASN A 341 -6.18 0.10 -22.24
N HIS A 342 -5.58 0.42 -21.09
CA HIS A 342 -5.83 -0.27 -19.82
C HIS A 342 -5.59 0.67 -18.64
N SER A 343 -6.65 0.96 -17.87
CA SER A 343 -6.63 1.95 -16.78
C SER A 343 -6.04 3.30 -17.23
N TYR A 344 -4.85 3.68 -16.77
CA TYR A 344 -4.18 4.94 -17.11
C TYR A 344 -3.02 4.74 -18.12
N SER A 345 -2.97 3.58 -18.77
CA SER A 345 -1.94 3.17 -19.73
C SER A 345 -2.52 3.04 -21.15
N HIS A 346 -1.69 3.35 -22.15
CA HIS A 346 -2.01 3.21 -23.57
C HIS A 346 -1.19 2.12 -24.28
N TYR A 347 -0.23 1.54 -23.56
CA TYR A 347 0.73 0.58 -24.09
C TYR A 347 0.92 -0.59 -23.10
N GLU A 348 1.04 -1.79 -23.65
CA GLU A 348 1.55 -2.96 -22.93
C GLU A 348 2.88 -3.43 -23.51
N TYR A 349 3.68 -4.06 -22.66
CA TYR A 349 5.09 -4.36 -22.89
C TYR A 349 5.39 -5.84 -22.68
N TRP A 350 6.11 -6.43 -23.63
CA TRP A 350 6.73 -7.74 -23.46
C TRP A 350 8.14 -7.57 -22.87
N ILE A 351 8.41 -8.25 -21.75
CA ILE A 351 9.61 -8.08 -20.93
C ILE A 351 10.22 -9.44 -20.61
N THR A 352 11.54 -9.54 -20.75
CA THR A 352 12.32 -10.71 -20.26
C THR A 352 13.19 -10.31 -19.08
N TYR A 353 13.19 -11.12 -18.03
CA TYR A 353 13.95 -10.90 -16.80
C TYR A 353 15.26 -11.69 -16.80
N SER A 354 16.22 -11.31 -15.94
CA SER A 354 17.54 -11.95 -15.85
C SER A 354 17.52 -13.42 -15.38
N ASN A 355 16.42 -13.86 -14.76
CA ASN A 355 16.20 -15.25 -14.33
C ASN A 355 15.59 -16.14 -15.43
N GLY A 356 15.50 -15.67 -16.68
CA GLY A 356 14.93 -16.40 -17.80
C GLY A 356 13.39 -16.37 -17.89
N THR A 357 12.69 -15.85 -16.88
CA THR A 357 11.23 -15.66 -16.94
C THR A 357 10.85 -14.44 -17.79
N ARG A 358 9.56 -14.34 -18.17
CA ARG A 358 9.03 -13.25 -18.98
C ARG A 358 7.60 -12.88 -18.57
N SER A 359 7.18 -11.67 -18.93
CA SER A 359 5.81 -11.15 -18.85
C SER A 359 5.47 -10.52 -20.19
N GLU A 360 4.31 -10.79 -20.76
CA GLU A 360 3.98 -10.44 -22.16
C GLU A 360 3.02 -9.23 -22.27
N HIS A 361 2.36 -8.89 -21.16
CA HIS A 361 1.21 -8.00 -21.10
C HIS A 361 1.33 -6.99 -19.95
N VAL A 362 2.54 -6.52 -19.63
CA VAL A 362 2.75 -5.55 -18.54
C VAL A 362 2.29 -4.17 -18.99
N ALA A 363 1.34 -3.56 -18.28
CA ALA A 363 0.86 -2.22 -18.62
C ALA A 363 1.91 -1.15 -18.27
N GLU A 364 1.90 -0.04 -19.00
CA GLU A 364 2.88 1.04 -18.83
C GLU A 364 2.96 1.62 -17.40
N GLN A 365 1.84 1.69 -16.70
CA GLN A 365 1.76 2.16 -15.30
C GLN A 365 2.49 1.25 -14.30
N ASP A 366 2.67 -0.03 -14.63
CA ASP A 366 3.26 -1.05 -13.78
C ASP A 366 4.79 -1.13 -13.94
N LEU A 367 5.38 -0.14 -14.62
CA LEU A 367 6.81 -0.06 -14.95
C LEU A 367 7.45 1.25 -14.51
N SER A 368 8.72 1.16 -14.13
CA SER A 368 9.58 2.28 -13.76
C SER A 368 10.88 2.28 -14.56
N SER A 369 11.29 3.46 -15.05
CA SER A 369 12.66 3.70 -15.54
C SER A 369 13.67 3.91 -14.41
N GLN A 370 13.21 4.30 -13.21
CA GLN A 370 14.03 4.33 -12.00
C GLN A 370 14.18 2.91 -11.49
N ILE A 371 15.31 2.28 -11.81
CA ILE A 371 15.69 0.95 -11.33
C ILE A 371 16.23 1.09 -9.90
N ILE A 372 15.39 0.80 -8.92
CA ILE A 372 15.76 0.84 -7.50
C ILE A 372 16.36 -0.51 -7.12
N ASN A 373 17.70 -0.57 -7.10
CA ASN A 373 18.46 -1.70 -6.53
C ASN A 373 18.48 -1.60 -5.00
N ALA A 374 17.32 -1.63 -4.36
CA ALA A 374 17.21 -1.66 -2.91
C ALA A 374 17.86 -2.94 -2.37
N LYS A 375 18.81 -2.81 -1.45
CA LYS A 375 19.32 -3.94 -0.67
C LYS A 375 18.47 -4.06 0.60
N PRO A 376 18.01 -5.26 0.99
CA PRO A 376 17.28 -5.43 2.24
C PRO A 376 18.18 -5.07 3.42
N LYS A 377 17.63 -4.30 4.36
CA LYS A 377 18.33 -3.87 5.59
C LYS A 377 18.57 -5.03 6.54
N TYR A 378 17.74 -6.08 6.47
CA TYR A 378 17.77 -7.23 7.37
C TYR A 378 17.85 -8.55 6.59
N ASN A 379 18.56 -9.53 7.16
CA ASN A 379 18.74 -10.84 6.56
C ASN A 379 17.76 -11.89 7.12
N VAL A 380 17.43 -12.90 6.32
CA VAL A 380 16.70 -14.08 6.81
C VAL A 380 17.55 -14.79 7.86
N GLY A 381 16.93 -15.21 8.96
CA GLY A 381 17.61 -15.74 10.15
C GLY A 381 18.11 -14.66 11.13
N GLN A 382 18.04 -13.38 10.79
CA GLN A 382 18.41 -12.29 11.70
C GLN A 382 17.36 -12.08 12.79
N LYS A 383 17.81 -11.81 14.01
CA LYS A 383 16.94 -11.34 15.11
C LYS A 383 16.68 -9.85 14.96
N ILE A 384 15.41 -9.48 15.00
CA ILE A 384 14.94 -8.08 14.95
C ILE A 384 14.00 -7.80 16.13
N GLN A 385 13.72 -6.52 16.37
CA GLN A 385 12.69 -6.08 17.29
C GLN A 385 11.66 -5.26 16.52
N ILE A 386 10.37 -5.46 16.81
CA ILE A 386 9.29 -4.60 16.32
C ILE A 386 9.44 -3.22 16.99
N SER A 387 9.34 -2.15 16.21
CA SER A 387 9.45 -0.79 16.73
C SER A 387 8.27 -0.42 17.62
N SER A 388 8.50 0.42 18.63
CA SER A 388 7.46 0.90 19.56
C SER A 388 6.33 1.69 18.89
N ASN A 389 6.56 2.15 17.66
CA ASN A 389 5.63 3.00 16.92
C ASN A 389 4.97 2.24 15.75
N ALA A 390 5.27 0.94 15.58
CA ALA A 390 4.70 0.10 14.53
C ALA A 390 3.21 -0.10 14.78
N THR A 391 2.35 0.26 13.83
CA THR A 391 0.89 0.17 13.98
C THR A 391 0.29 -1.00 13.22
N ASN A 392 0.61 -1.14 11.93
CA ASN A 392 0.04 -2.18 11.07
C ASN A 392 1.08 -2.77 10.10
N GLU A 393 0.88 -4.03 9.72
CA GLU A 393 1.56 -4.72 8.63
C GLU A 393 1.19 -4.14 7.25
N ALA A 394 1.94 -4.53 6.20
CA ALA A 394 1.66 -4.13 4.82
C ALA A 394 0.30 -4.62 4.26
N ASN A 395 -0.33 -5.58 4.93
CA ASN A 395 -1.65 -6.14 4.63
C ASN A 395 -2.78 -5.58 5.54
N GLY A 396 -2.45 -4.66 6.46
CA GLY A 396 -3.41 -4.02 7.37
C GLY A 396 -3.64 -4.73 8.71
N TYR A 397 -2.95 -5.84 9.01
CA TYR A 397 -3.05 -6.51 10.32
C TYR A 397 -2.32 -5.70 11.41
N ASP A 398 -2.85 -5.73 12.63
CA ASP A 398 -2.39 -4.91 13.76
C ASP A 398 -1.08 -5.44 14.37
N LEU A 399 -0.08 -4.56 14.50
CA LEU A 399 1.23 -4.84 15.11
C LEU A 399 1.34 -4.34 16.56
N ARG A 400 0.36 -3.61 17.09
CA ARG A 400 0.45 -2.94 18.40
C ARG A 400 0.71 -3.93 19.54
N ASN A 401 0.09 -5.11 19.48
CA ASN A 401 0.27 -6.17 20.49
C ASN A 401 1.70 -6.75 20.53
N HIS A 402 2.47 -6.61 19.45
CA HIS A 402 3.85 -7.10 19.35
C HIS A 402 4.89 -5.95 19.34
N GLN A 403 4.49 -4.71 19.67
CA GLN A 403 5.43 -3.61 19.81
C GLN A 403 6.54 -3.94 20.81
N ASN A 404 7.79 -3.67 20.43
CA ASN A 404 9.00 -4.04 21.18
C ASN A 404 9.24 -5.54 21.33
N TRP A 405 8.46 -6.45 20.74
CA TRP A 405 8.79 -7.87 20.76
C TRP A 405 10.01 -8.16 19.88
N ILE A 406 10.86 -9.10 20.32
CA ILE A 406 11.95 -9.65 19.51
C ILE A 406 11.45 -10.89 18.79
N GLY A 407 11.80 -11.00 17.51
CA GLY A 407 11.54 -12.18 16.68
C GLY A 407 12.70 -12.48 15.72
N THR A 408 12.58 -13.57 14.97
CA THR A 408 13.53 -14.00 13.95
C THR A 408 12.89 -13.92 12.57
N ILE A 409 13.56 -13.29 11.61
CA ILE A 409 13.08 -13.21 10.23
C ILE A 409 13.09 -14.60 9.59
N LYS A 410 11.94 -15.07 9.11
CA LYS A 410 11.77 -16.36 8.41
C LYS A 410 11.79 -16.22 6.90
N SER A 411 11.22 -15.14 6.37
CA SER A 411 11.21 -14.83 4.94
C SER A 411 11.26 -13.31 4.72
N ARG A 412 11.49 -12.89 3.48
CA ARG A 412 11.36 -11.51 3.03
C ARG A 412 10.67 -11.47 1.68
N GLU A 413 9.91 -10.41 1.42
CA GLU A 413 9.33 -10.11 0.12
C GLU A 413 9.70 -8.68 -0.34
N ALA A 414 9.75 -8.50 -1.65
CA ALA A 414 9.89 -7.20 -2.30
C ALA A 414 8.55 -6.45 -2.18
N LYS A 415 8.48 -5.36 -1.39
CA LYS A 415 7.22 -4.69 -1.09
C LYS A 415 7.41 -3.19 -0.86
N LYS A 416 6.83 -2.36 -1.74
CA LYS A 416 6.76 -0.91 -1.51
C LYS A 416 5.49 -0.56 -0.75
N ALA A 417 5.67 -0.07 0.47
CA ALA A 417 4.63 0.56 1.27
C ALA A 417 5.31 1.59 2.19
N SER A 418 4.75 2.80 2.27
CA SER A 418 5.40 3.93 2.93
C SER A 418 6.86 4.09 2.41
N VAL A 419 7.83 4.33 3.29
CA VAL A 419 9.25 4.45 2.93
C VAL A 419 9.95 3.10 2.70
N SER A 420 9.34 1.97 3.12
CA SER A 420 9.93 0.63 3.01
C SER A 420 10.00 0.12 1.57
N ASN A 421 10.98 -0.74 1.27
CA ASN A 421 11.09 -1.48 -0.01
C ASN A 421 10.96 -3.01 0.17
N PHE A 422 10.93 -3.47 1.41
CA PHE A 422 10.79 -4.87 1.80
C PHE A 422 9.77 -5.02 2.92
N ALA A 423 9.11 -6.18 2.95
CA ALA A 423 8.37 -6.68 4.09
C ALA A 423 8.94 -8.04 4.52
N TYR A 424 8.72 -8.42 5.78
CA TYR A 424 9.38 -9.55 6.41
C TYR A 424 8.38 -10.37 7.24
N SER A 425 8.49 -11.70 7.16
CA SER A 425 7.82 -12.60 8.11
C SER A 425 8.70 -12.81 9.33
N VAL A 426 8.13 -12.64 10.52
CA VAL A 426 8.79 -12.57 11.82
C VAL A 426 8.14 -13.57 12.78
N ASP A 427 8.93 -14.51 13.29
CA ASP A 427 8.52 -15.51 14.29
C ASP A 427 9.04 -15.09 15.68
N TYR A 428 8.16 -15.05 16.68
CA TYR A 428 8.46 -14.57 18.03
C TYR A 428 8.95 -15.67 19.00
N GLY A 429 9.06 -16.92 18.54
CA GLY A 429 9.63 -18.06 19.29
C GLY A 429 8.63 -18.86 20.13
N ASP A 430 7.38 -18.41 20.27
CA ASP A 430 6.31 -19.09 20.99
C ASP A 430 5.18 -19.63 20.07
N GLY A 431 5.39 -19.59 18.75
CA GLY A 431 4.42 -19.98 17.73
C GLY A 431 3.66 -18.81 17.10
N SER A 432 3.65 -17.64 17.74
CA SER A 432 3.11 -16.42 17.14
C SER A 432 4.06 -15.83 16.09
N HIS A 433 3.49 -15.19 15.06
CA HIS A 433 4.21 -14.56 13.96
C HIS A 433 3.41 -13.40 13.35
N ASN A 434 4.08 -12.58 12.53
CA ASN A 434 3.49 -11.62 11.58
C ASN A 434 4.21 -11.78 10.24
N ASP A 435 3.54 -11.65 9.10
CA ASP A 435 4.08 -12.07 7.79
C ASP A 435 4.56 -10.93 6.88
N HIS A 436 4.02 -9.74 7.06
CA HIS A 436 4.23 -8.58 6.20
C HIS A 436 4.69 -7.35 7.00
N VAL A 437 5.58 -7.56 7.99
CA VAL A 437 6.16 -6.47 8.79
C VAL A 437 7.07 -5.61 7.90
N LEU A 438 6.78 -4.32 7.81
CA LEU A 438 7.52 -3.40 6.95
C LEU A 438 8.92 -3.10 7.47
N GLU A 439 9.88 -2.93 6.56
CA GLU A 439 11.30 -2.65 6.89
C GLU A 439 11.52 -1.44 7.81
N GLN A 440 10.69 -0.40 7.66
CA GLN A 440 10.70 0.80 8.50
C GLN A 440 10.33 0.51 9.97
N ASP A 441 9.49 -0.51 10.20
CA ASP A 441 8.92 -0.86 11.49
C ASP A 441 9.83 -1.84 12.25
N LEU A 442 10.90 -2.31 11.62
CA LEU A 442 11.93 -3.16 12.22
C LEU A 442 13.14 -2.36 12.71
N LYS A 443 13.64 -2.72 13.90
CA LYS A 443 14.93 -2.29 14.44
C LYS A 443 15.78 -3.50 14.82
N THR A 444 17.10 -3.32 14.97
CA THR A 444 18.00 -4.39 15.40
C THR A 444 17.62 -4.87 16.79
N ALA A 445 17.51 -6.19 16.99
CA ALA A 445 17.21 -6.75 18.31
C ALA A 445 18.33 -6.41 19.31
N PRO A 446 18.01 -5.99 20.55
CA PRO A 446 19.01 -5.93 21.61
C PRO A 446 19.52 -7.36 21.90
N ALA A 447 20.81 -7.49 22.17
CA ALA A 447 21.40 -8.78 22.49
C ALA A 447 20.95 -9.25 23.89
N ALA A 448 20.86 -10.57 24.07
CA ALA A 448 20.67 -11.20 25.38
C ALA A 448 21.74 -10.71 26.37
N LYS A 449 21.31 -10.25 27.55
CA LYS A 449 22.20 -9.68 28.59
C LYS A 449 23.22 -10.71 29.11
N PHE A 450 22.86 -11.98 29.09
CA PHE A 450 23.68 -13.07 29.62
C PHE A 450 23.95 -14.13 28.55
N LYS A 451 25.10 -14.81 28.65
CA LYS A 451 25.58 -15.78 27.64
C LYS A 451 25.61 -17.20 28.20
N THR A 452 25.51 -18.20 27.32
CA THR A 452 25.76 -19.61 27.69
C THR A 452 27.12 -19.77 28.36
N GLY A 453 27.18 -20.53 29.46
CA GLY A 453 28.36 -20.72 30.30
C GLY A 453 28.56 -19.63 31.36
N GLN A 454 27.83 -18.51 31.30
CA GLN A 454 27.92 -17.45 32.31
C GLN A 454 27.26 -17.88 33.63
N LYS A 455 27.90 -17.53 34.76
CA LYS A 455 27.28 -17.61 36.08
C LYS A 455 26.40 -16.39 36.33
N VAL A 456 25.18 -16.62 36.80
CA VAL A 456 24.18 -15.61 37.15
C VAL A 456 23.50 -15.99 38.45
N GLN A 457 22.97 -15.00 39.16
CA GLN A 457 22.18 -15.18 40.36
C GLN A 457 20.70 -14.91 40.05
N ILE A 458 19.80 -15.76 40.56
CA ILE A 458 18.36 -15.44 40.57
C ILE A 458 18.14 -14.24 41.49
N THR A 459 17.39 -13.23 41.05
CA THR A 459 17.16 -12.03 41.86
C THR A 459 16.25 -12.30 43.06
N MET A 460 16.30 -11.46 44.09
CA MET A 460 15.48 -11.62 45.31
C MET A 460 13.99 -11.30 45.11
N ASN A 461 13.64 -10.75 43.96
CA ASN A 461 12.26 -10.43 43.56
C ASN A 461 11.74 -11.37 42.46
N ALA A 462 12.49 -12.41 42.08
CA ALA A 462 12.07 -13.39 41.09
C ALA A 462 10.89 -14.23 41.62
N GLY A 463 9.70 -14.03 41.07
CA GLY A 463 8.48 -14.72 41.49
C GLY A 463 8.36 -16.12 40.88
N SER A 464 8.30 -16.19 39.54
CA SER A 464 8.09 -17.43 38.78
C SER A 464 8.79 -17.39 37.43
N GLU A 465 9.12 -18.56 36.91
CA GLU A 465 9.52 -18.79 35.52
C GLU A 465 8.38 -18.40 34.54
N THR A 466 8.71 -18.17 33.26
CA THR A 466 7.73 -17.74 32.23
C THR A 466 6.66 -18.79 31.89
N ASN A 467 6.81 -20.00 32.41
CA ASN A 467 5.85 -21.11 32.35
C ASN A 467 5.08 -21.32 33.68
N GLY A 468 5.24 -20.43 34.68
CA GLY A 468 4.49 -20.40 35.93
C GLY A 468 5.10 -21.17 37.11
N PHE A 469 6.22 -21.88 36.95
CA PHE A 469 6.88 -22.56 38.07
C PHE A 469 7.55 -21.56 39.02
N SER A 470 7.43 -21.76 40.33
CA SER A 470 7.95 -20.83 41.35
C SER A 470 9.47 -20.74 41.35
N LEU A 471 10.00 -19.51 41.44
CA LEU A 471 11.42 -19.21 41.65
C LEU A 471 11.77 -18.84 43.09
N VAL A 472 10.78 -18.77 44.01
CA VAL A 472 10.99 -18.33 45.41
C VAL A 472 12.10 -19.11 46.10
N ASP A 473 12.07 -20.44 46.03
CA ASP A 473 13.08 -21.34 46.61
C ASP A 473 14.44 -21.26 45.90
N LYS A 474 14.52 -20.54 44.77
CA LYS A 474 15.71 -20.36 43.93
C LYS A 474 16.28 -18.94 43.99
N GLN A 475 15.57 -17.95 44.55
CA GLN A 475 16.07 -16.58 44.72
C GLN A 475 17.46 -16.56 45.39
N GLY A 476 18.38 -15.72 44.94
CA GLY A 476 19.73 -15.66 45.48
C GLY A 476 20.63 -16.87 45.16
N LEU A 477 20.13 -17.97 44.59
CA LEU A 477 20.99 -19.07 44.13
C LEU A 477 21.78 -18.65 42.89
N VAL A 478 23.04 -19.10 42.83
CA VAL A 478 23.92 -18.89 41.68
C VAL A 478 23.89 -20.12 40.79
N GLY A 479 23.44 -19.94 39.55
CA GLY A 479 23.39 -20.97 38.53
C GLY A 479 24.32 -20.66 37.36
N THR A 480 24.48 -21.63 36.46
CA THR A 480 25.19 -21.47 35.18
C THR A 480 24.20 -21.60 34.03
N ILE A 481 24.20 -20.61 33.13
CA ILE A 481 23.34 -20.63 31.94
C ILE A 481 23.79 -21.72 30.98
N LYS A 482 22.83 -22.51 30.49
CA LYS A 482 23.05 -23.61 29.54
C LYS A 482 22.49 -23.30 28.15
N SER A 483 21.40 -22.56 28.06
CA SER A 483 20.87 -22.06 26.78
C SER A 483 20.07 -20.77 26.98
N VAL A 484 19.88 -20.05 25.88
CA VAL A 484 19.10 -18.80 25.81
C VAL A 484 18.14 -18.89 24.64
N LYS A 485 16.86 -18.62 24.87
CA LYS A 485 15.82 -18.60 23.82
C LYS A 485 15.11 -17.25 23.80
N ILE A 486 14.54 -16.89 22.65
CA ILE A 486 13.64 -15.72 22.58
C ILE A 486 12.36 -16.09 23.33
N LYS A 487 11.96 -15.23 24.26
CA LYS A 487 10.66 -15.30 24.94
C LYS A 487 10.28 -13.89 25.37
N ASN A 488 9.32 -13.30 24.68
CA ASN A 488 8.76 -11.99 25.06
C ASN A 488 7.86 -12.21 26.29
N HIS A 489 8.28 -11.68 27.45
CA HIS A 489 7.58 -11.85 28.72
C HIS A 489 7.87 -10.67 29.65
N SER A 490 6.82 -9.92 30.02
CA SER A 490 6.91 -8.70 30.83
C SER A 490 7.94 -7.71 30.27
N TYR A 491 9.07 -7.49 30.98
CA TYR A 491 10.14 -6.57 30.57
C TYR A 491 11.36 -7.30 29.97
N SER A 492 11.18 -8.58 29.60
CA SER A 492 12.22 -9.46 29.07
C SER A 492 11.90 -9.93 27.66
N HIS A 493 12.94 -10.16 26.86
CA HIS A 493 12.84 -10.75 25.52
C HIS A 493 13.53 -12.12 25.41
N TYR A 494 14.13 -12.59 26.51
CA TYR A 494 14.90 -13.83 26.57
C TYR A 494 14.53 -14.63 27.81
N GLU A 495 14.41 -15.95 27.64
CA GLU A 495 14.37 -16.94 28.71
C GLU A 495 15.66 -17.76 28.74
N TYR A 496 15.99 -18.29 29.91
CA TYR A 496 17.26 -18.94 30.21
C TYR A 496 17.04 -20.30 30.89
N TRP A 497 17.69 -21.34 30.34
CA TRP A 497 17.87 -22.61 31.05
C TRP A 497 19.13 -22.52 31.92
N ILE A 498 18.98 -22.80 33.21
CA ILE A 498 19.99 -22.61 34.24
C ILE A 498 20.11 -23.88 35.09
N THR A 499 21.34 -24.33 35.35
CA THR A 499 21.63 -25.42 36.30
C THR A 499 22.38 -24.90 37.51
N TYR A 500 22.01 -25.36 38.70
CA TYR A 500 22.62 -25.00 39.97
C TYR A 500 23.62 -26.06 40.43
N SER A 501 24.44 -25.74 41.44
CA SER A 501 25.49 -26.64 41.96
C SER A 501 24.96 -27.85 42.73
N ASP A 502 23.69 -27.85 43.14
CA ASP A 502 23.00 -28.95 43.81
C ASP A 502 22.39 -29.98 42.83
N GLY A 503 22.61 -29.81 41.52
CA GLY A 503 22.05 -30.65 40.46
C GLY A 503 20.63 -30.26 40.03
N THR A 504 19.98 -29.32 40.71
CA THR A 504 18.67 -28.80 40.28
C THR A 504 18.80 -27.82 39.11
N ARG A 505 17.67 -27.48 38.48
CA ARG A 505 17.62 -26.60 37.31
C ARG A 505 16.32 -25.79 37.26
N SER A 506 16.35 -24.71 36.48
CA SER A 506 15.22 -23.85 36.09
C SER A 506 15.28 -23.66 34.58
N GLU A 507 14.20 -23.84 33.85
CA GLU A 507 14.21 -23.98 32.38
C GLU A 507 13.74 -22.73 31.63
N HIS A 508 12.96 -21.89 32.30
CA HIS A 508 12.21 -20.78 31.73
C HIS A 508 12.39 -19.48 32.54
N VAL A 509 13.59 -19.23 33.06
CA VAL A 509 13.87 -18.01 33.86
C VAL A 509 13.92 -16.79 32.93
N ALA A 510 13.12 -15.76 33.19
CA ALA A 510 13.13 -14.54 32.37
C ALA A 510 14.38 -13.69 32.65
N GLU A 511 14.82 -12.92 31.65
CA GLU A 511 16.01 -12.07 31.75
C GLU A 511 15.98 -11.06 32.92
N GLN A 512 14.81 -10.53 33.25
CA GLN A 512 14.59 -9.60 34.36
C GLN A 512 14.85 -10.22 35.75
N ASP A 513 14.73 -11.53 35.87
CA ASP A 513 14.84 -12.28 37.13
C ASP A 513 16.29 -12.74 37.40
N LEU A 514 17.25 -12.22 36.62
CA LEU A 514 18.66 -12.59 36.65
C LEU A 514 19.58 -11.38 36.89
N SER A 515 20.64 -11.63 37.66
CA SER A 515 21.73 -10.67 37.90
C SER A 515 23.09 -11.31 37.59
N SER A 516 23.95 -10.57 36.88
CA SER A 516 25.38 -10.89 36.77
C SER A 516 26.18 -10.45 38.01
N LYS A 517 25.63 -9.53 38.81
CA LYS A 517 26.20 -9.10 40.08
C LYS A 517 25.80 -10.09 41.16
N ILE A 518 26.64 -11.11 41.36
CA ILE A 518 26.48 -12.14 42.39
C ILE A 518 26.68 -11.52 43.77
N ILE A 519 25.62 -11.53 44.58
CA ILE A 519 25.61 -11.14 45.99
C ILE A 519 25.80 -12.39 46.83
N ASN A 520 26.98 -12.53 47.44
CA ASN A 520 27.23 -13.59 48.42
C ASN A 520 26.51 -13.26 49.72
N LEU A 521 25.35 -13.87 49.92
CA LEU A 521 24.64 -13.86 51.20
C LEU A 521 25.54 -14.42 52.31
N LYS A 522 25.37 -13.89 53.53
CA LYS A 522 26.10 -14.36 54.71
C LYS A 522 25.10 -14.89 55.73
N ALA A 523 25.29 -16.14 56.11
CA ALA A 523 24.60 -16.78 57.23
C ALA A 523 24.75 -15.92 58.50
N LYS A 524 23.62 -15.64 59.16
CA LYS A 524 23.54 -14.89 60.42
C LYS A 524 24.22 -15.63 61.56
N TYR A 525 24.17 -16.96 61.52
CA TYR A 525 24.80 -17.85 62.50
C TYR A 525 25.91 -18.71 61.86
N ARG A 526 26.99 -18.93 62.61
CA ARG A 526 28.17 -19.71 62.17
C ARG A 526 28.15 -21.13 62.74
N VAL A 527 28.79 -22.07 62.06
CA VAL A 527 29.02 -23.42 62.60
C VAL A 527 29.77 -23.32 63.94
N GLY A 528 29.33 -24.09 64.94
CA GLY A 528 29.80 -24.02 66.32
C GLY A 528 29.13 -22.94 67.19
N GLN A 529 28.35 -22.02 66.60
CA GLN A 529 27.64 -21.00 67.37
C GLN A 529 26.46 -21.60 68.16
N ARG A 530 26.25 -21.12 69.39
CA ARG A 530 25.04 -21.41 70.16
C ARG A 530 23.89 -20.53 69.69
N VAL A 531 22.74 -21.14 69.47
CA VAL A 531 21.50 -20.49 69.03
C VAL A 531 20.31 -21.08 69.78
N GLN A 532 19.27 -20.26 69.97
CA GLN A 532 18.02 -20.65 70.59
C GLN A 532 16.91 -20.71 69.53
N VAL A 533 16.09 -21.76 69.52
CA VAL A 533 14.90 -21.82 68.67
C VAL A 533 13.88 -20.80 69.16
N GLY A 534 13.33 -19.99 68.26
CA GLY A 534 12.32 -18.98 68.58
C GLY A 534 11.06 -19.57 69.19
N LEU A 535 10.41 -18.84 70.09
CA LEU A 535 9.17 -19.30 70.74
C LEU A 535 7.98 -19.45 69.78
N ASN A 536 8.06 -18.80 68.60
CA ASN A 536 7.05 -18.85 67.55
C ASN A 536 7.41 -19.84 66.42
N ALA A 537 8.53 -20.55 66.50
CA ALA A 537 8.98 -21.46 65.44
C ALA A 537 8.00 -22.64 65.29
N GLU A 538 7.37 -22.79 64.12
CA GLU A 538 6.32 -23.80 63.90
C GLU A 538 6.90 -25.10 63.34
N SER A 539 7.65 -25.02 62.24
CA SER A 539 8.21 -26.17 61.55
C SER A 539 9.57 -25.87 60.93
N GLU A 540 10.36 -26.93 60.77
CA GLU A 540 11.52 -26.96 59.90
C GLU A 540 11.11 -26.81 58.43
N THR A 541 12.03 -26.37 57.57
CA THR A 541 11.81 -26.10 56.14
C THR A 541 11.55 -27.35 55.27
N ASN A 542 11.37 -28.51 55.91
CA ASN A 542 10.96 -29.79 55.33
C ASN A 542 9.64 -30.31 55.95
N GLY A 543 8.95 -29.49 56.78
CA GLY A 543 7.65 -29.78 57.37
C GLY A 543 7.67 -30.43 58.76
N PHE A 544 8.84 -30.80 59.31
CA PHE A 544 8.90 -31.38 60.66
C PHE A 544 8.63 -30.34 61.75
N SER A 545 7.92 -30.71 62.81
CA SER A 545 7.53 -29.79 63.89
C SER A 545 8.72 -29.28 64.71
N LEU A 546 8.73 -27.99 65.03
CA LEU A 546 9.67 -27.37 65.98
C LEU A 546 9.06 -27.10 67.37
N PHE A 547 7.80 -27.49 67.60
CA PHE A 547 7.07 -27.15 68.83
C PHE A 547 7.76 -27.63 70.11
N ASP A 548 8.33 -28.83 70.13
CA ASP A 548 9.07 -29.35 71.29
C ASP A 548 10.45 -28.70 71.45
N LYS A 549 11.00 -28.11 70.37
CA LYS A 549 12.32 -27.45 70.36
C LYS A 549 12.28 -25.96 70.72
N ARG A 550 11.11 -25.32 70.71
CA ARG A 550 10.91 -23.89 71.06
C ARG A 550 11.66 -23.51 72.34
N GLY A 551 12.53 -22.49 72.27
CA GLY A 551 13.29 -22.02 73.41
C GLY A 551 14.47 -22.91 73.85
N LEU A 552 14.66 -24.11 73.28
CA LEU A 552 15.87 -24.90 73.51
C LEU A 552 17.08 -24.22 72.88
N VAL A 553 18.23 -24.31 73.56
CA VAL A 553 19.51 -23.79 73.08
C VAL A 553 20.32 -24.95 72.50
N GLY A 554 20.58 -24.88 71.20
CA GLY A 554 21.41 -25.84 70.48
C GLY A 554 22.71 -25.23 69.96
N THR A 555 23.50 -26.05 69.30
CA THR A 555 24.74 -25.65 68.60
C THR A 555 24.58 -25.92 67.11
N VAL A 556 24.92 -24.94 66.27
CA VAL A 556 24.94 -25.08 64.81
C VAL A 556 26.01 -26.09 64.38
N LYS A 557 25.62 -27.11 63.61
CA LYS A 557 26.51 -28.14 63.04
C LYS A 557 26.81 -27.93 61.56
N SER A 558 25.82 -27.48 60.80
CA SER A 558 26.01 -27.03 59.42
C SER A 558 25.04 -25.89 59.11
N VAL A 559 25.36 -25.15 58.05
CA VAL A 559 24.47 -24.17 57.43
C VAL A 559 24.47 -24.40 55.93
N LYS A 560 23.29 -24.32 55.32
CA LYS A 560 23.08 -24.48 53.87
C LYS A 560 22.25 -23.32 53.36
N THR A 561 22.55 -22.81 52.16
CA THR A 561 21.69 -21.86 51.47
C THR A 561 20.40 -22.55 51.07
N LYS A 562 19.27 -22.04 51.55
CA LYS A 562 17.91 -22.50 51.21
C LYS A 562 16.96 -21.37 51.57
N ASN A 563 16.19 -20.90 50.60
CA ASN A 563 15.13 -19.95 50.93
C ASN A 563 13.95 -20.69 51.54
N HIS A 564 13.35 -20.05 52.54
CA HIS A 564 12.09 -20.47 53.12
C HIS A 564 11.48 -19.30 53.89
N SER A 565 10.30 -18.86 53.49
CA SER A 565 9.64 -17.65 54.04
C SER A 565 10.57 -16.42 54.04
N TYR A 566 11.03 -15.96 55.19
CA TYR A 566 11.92 -14.79 55.35
C TYR A 566 13.39 -15.16 55.57
N SER A 567 13.74 -16.44 55.38
CA SER A 567 15.09 -16.98 55.58
C SER A 567 15.76 -17.29 54.25
N HIS A 568 17.08 -17.08 54.18
CA HIS A 568 17.93 -17.55 53.07
C HIS A 568 18.85 -18.72 53.45
N PHE A 569 18.83 -19.11 54.71
CA PHE A 569 19.67 -20.17 55.27
C PHE A 569 18.86 -21.16 56.10
N GLU A 570 19.26 -22.41 55.94
CA GLU A 570 18.80 -23.60 56.65
C GLU A 570 19.95 -24.10 57.55
N TYR A 571 19.61 -24.51 58.77
CA TYR A 571 20.56 -24.84 59.82
C TYR A 571 20.31 -26.22 60.43
N TRP A 572 21.36 -27.02 60.51
CA TRP A 572 21.37 -28.23 61.34
C TRP A 572 21.81 -27.87 62.76
N ILE A 573 20.93 -28.09 63.73
CA ILE A 573 21.12 -27.81 65.15
C ILE A 573 21.13 -29.12 65.95
N THR A 574 22.06 -29.27 66.89
CA THR A 574 22.01 -30.32 67.93
C THR A 574 21.82 -29.69 69.31
N TYR A 575 20.93 -30.27 70.11
CA TYR A 575 20.57 -29.79 71.45
C TYR A 575 21.33 -30.56 72.54
N SER A 576 21.31 -30.04 73.78
CA SER A 576 22.03 -30.62 74.92
C SER A 576 21.47 -31.96 75.42
N ASP A 577 20.27 -32.34 75.00
CA ASP A 577 19.63 -33.63 75.31
C ASP A 577 19.98 -34.73 74.29
N GLY A 578 20.83 -34.44 73.31
CA GLY A 578 21.21 -35.35 72.22
C GLY A 578 20.26 -35.36 71.03
N THR A 579 19.13 -34.64 71.10
CA THR A 579 18.21 -34.48 69.95
C THR A 579 18.76 -33.48 68.94
N ARG A 580 18.17 -33.45 67.74
CA ARG A 580 18.60 -32.59 66.63
C ARG A 580 17.43 -32.14 65.76
N SER A 581 17.65 -31.05 65.03
CA SER A 581 16.78 -30.51 63.98
C SER A 581 17.66 -30.19 62.77
N GLU A 582 17.38 -30.74 61.61
CA GLU A 582 18.29 -30.72 60.45
C GLU A 582 18.02 -29.56 59.49
N HIS A 583 16.81 -29.01 59.53
CA HIS A 583 16.25 -28.13 58.51
C HIS A 583 15.67 -26.81 59.08
N VAL A 584 16.23 -26.29 60.18
CA VAL A 584 15.72 -25.08 60.87
C VAL A 584 15.97 -23.83 60.04
N ALA A 585 14.96 -22.99 59.80
CA ALA A 585 15.13 -21.75 59.05
C ALA A 585 15.83 -20.66 59.88
N GLU A 586 16.56 -19.76 59.24
CA GLU A 586 17.29 -18.65 59.90
C GLU A 586 16.41 -17.74 60.76
N GLN A 587 15.17 -17.48 60.32
CA GLN A 587 14.16 -16.69 61.03
C GLN A 587 13.74 -17.31 62.37
N ASP A 588 13.79 -18.65 62.45
CA ASP A 588 13.32 -19.46 63.59
C ASP A 588 14.41 -19.64 64.66
N LEU A 589 15.55 -18.96 64.48
CA LEU A 589 16.71 -18.99 65.38
C LEU A 589 17.05 -17.60 65.90
N SER A 590 17.53 -17.54 67.14
CA SER A 590 18.07 -16.35 67.81
C SER A 590 19.47 -16.63 68.38
N ASN A 591 20.40 -15.69 68.24
CA ASN A 591 21.65 -15.67 69.03
C ASN A 591 21.51 -14.90 70.35
N ASN A 592 20.44 -14.13 70.54
CA ASN A 592 20.07 -13.59 71.84
C ASN A 592 19.42 -14.72 72.65
N ILE A 593 20.24 -15.46 73.38
CA ILE A 593 19.80 -16.58 74.22
C ILE A 593 19.12 -16.00 75.46
N VAL A 594 17.79 -16.05 75.48
CA VAL A 594 17.00 -15.65 76.64
C VAL A 594 16.86 -16.85 77.57
N PRO A 595 17.36 -16.78 78.82
CA PRO A 595 17.11 -17.82 79.81
C PRO A 595 15.60 -17.91 80.07
N ILE A 596 14.98 -19.00 79.60
CA ILE A 596 13.68 -19.39 80.11
C ILE A 596 13.94 -19.88 81.53
N ASN A 597 13.18 -19.37 82.50
CA ASN A 597 13.27 -19.77 83.89
C ASN A 597 11.97 -20.52 84.27
N PRO A 598 12.04 -21.51 85.18
CA PRO A 598 10.85 -22.17 85.69
C PRO A 598 9.96 -21.15 86.42
N LYS A 599 8.66 -21.18 86.12
CA LYS A 599 7.64 -20.36 86.79
C LYS A 599 7.57 -20.60 88.30
N TYR A 600 7.97 -21.80 88.75
CA TYR A 600 8.00 -22.20 90.16
C TYR A 600 9.41 -22.59 90.57
N LYS A 601 9.90 -22.05 91.69
CA LYS A 601 11.27 -22.33 92.18
C LYS A 601 11.32 -23.65 92.95
N VAL A 602 12.47 -24.32 92.94
CA VAL A 602 12.72 -25.45 93.86
C VAL A 602 12.55 -24.97 95.31
N GLY A 603 11.85 -25.76 96.13
CA GLY A 603 11.42 -25.41 97.49
C GLY A 603 10.10 -24.64 97.57
N GLN A 604 9.54 -24.16 96.45
CA GLN A 604 8.25 -23.46 96.44
C GLN A 604 7.09 -24.43 96.70
N LYS A 605 6.12 -24.00 97.53
CA LYS A 605 4.82 -24.69 97.65
C LYS A 605 3.93 -24.30 96.47
N VAL A 606 3.43 -25.30 95.77
CA VAL A 606 2.54 -25.17 94.61
C VAL A 606 1.34 -26.10 94.78
N LYS A 607 0.20 -25.73 94.20
CA LYS A 607 -1.02 -26.53 94.21
C LYS A 607 -1.23 -27.16 92.84
N ILE A 608 -1.53 -28.45 92.76
CA ILE A 608 -1.97 -29.07 91.50
C ILE A 608 -3.30 -28.44 91.10
N ALA A 609 -3.39 -27.94 89.88
CA ALA A 609 -4.58 -27.26 89.39
C ALA A 609 -5.77 -28.24 89.33
N ASN A 610 -6.98 -27.77 89.67
CA ASN A 610 -8.17 -28.64 89.74
C ASN A 610 -8.57 -29.28 88.40
N ASN A 611 -8.08 -28.73 87.28
CA ASN A 611 -8.27 -29.22 85.92
C ASN A 611 -7.13 -30.13 85.41
N ALA A 612 -6.05 -30.32 86.16
CA ALA A 612 -4.90 -31.13 85.75
C ALA A 612 -5.32 -32.59 85.50
N VAL A 613 -5.02 -33.16 84.33
CA VAL A 613 -5.48 -34.53 83.98
C VAL A 613 -4.35 -35.54 84.13
N ASN A 614 -3.28 -35.37 83.36
CA ASN A 614 -2.14 -36.29 83.31
C ASN A 614 -0.83 -35.52 83.47
N GLU A 615 0.19 -36.19 83.99
CA GLU A 615 1.58 -35.79 83.90
C GLU A 615 2.08 -35.86 82.44
N THR A 616 3.18 -35.18 82.13
CA THR A 616 3.75 -35.09 80.76
C THR A 616 4.35 -36.41 80.24
N ASN A 617 4.29 -37.49 81.03
CA ASN A 617 4.62 -38.87 80.66
C ASN A 617 3.37 -39.78 80.56
N GLY A 618 2.16 -39.23 80.70
CA GLY A 618 0.89 -39.94 80.57
C GLY A 618 0.30 -40.50 81.86
N PHE A 619 0.99 -40.41 83.01
CA PHE A 619 0.47 -40.89 84.30
C PHE A 619 -0.66 -39.99 84.82
N ASN A 620 -1.63 -40.58 85.52
CA ASN A 620 -2.82 -39.88 86.01
C ASN A 620 -2.48 -38.93 87.18
N LEU A 621 -2.74 -37.63 87.00
CA LEU A 621 -2.50 -36.57 87.98
C LEU A 621 -3.78 -36.17 88.75
N MET A 622 -4.93 -36.71 88.38
CA MET A 622 -6.25 -36.32 88.91
C MET A 622 -6.38 -36.57 90.42
N ASN A 623 -5.75 -37.62 90.94
CA ASN A 623 -5.79 -37.97 92.37
C ASN A 623 -5.08 -36.94 93.27
N HIS A 624 -4.19 -36.13 92.70
CA HIS A 624 -3.46 -35.08 93.42
C HIS A 624 -4.04 -33.68 93.19
N ARG A 625 -5.16 -33.55 92.44
CA ARG A 625 -5.85 -32.26 92.21
C ARG A 625 -6.11 -31.53 93.50
N GLY A 626 -5.74 -30.25 93.54
CA GLY A 626 -5.94 -29.39 94.69
C GLY A 626 -5.02 -29.66 95.89
N GLN A 627 -4.21 -30.71 95.88
CA GLN A 627 -3.18 -30.93 96.90
C GLN A 627 -2.06 -29.89 96.77
N ILE A 628 -1.47 -29.52 97.91
CA ILE A 628 -0.32 -28.61 97.98
C ILE A 628 0.94 -29.45 98.15
N GLY A 629 1.82 -29.41 97.15
CA GLY A 629 3.12 -30.07 97.19
C GLY A 629 4.28 -29.08 97.17
N THR A 630 5.48 -29.58 97.42
CA THR A 630 6.72 -28.80 97.34
C THR A 630 7.47 -29.19 96.06
N VAL A 631 7.87 -28.20 95.26
CA VAL A 631 8.74 -28.43 94.10
C VAL A 631 10.09 -28.94 94.58
N LYS A 632 10.49 -30.15 94.15
CA LYS A 632 11.79 -30.76 94.45
C LYS A 632 12.79 -30.60 93.31
N SER A 633 12.32 -30.63 92.07
CA SER A 633 13.11 -30.26 90.90
C SER A 633 12.21 -29.69 89.80
N SER A 634 12.83 -28.96 88.87
CA SER A 634 12.20 -28.46 87.66
C SER A 634 13.10 -28.80 86.48
N LYS A 635 12.57 -29.42 85.44
CA LYS A 635 13.30 -29.79 84.23
C LYS A 635 12.64 -29.15 83.03
N MET A 636 13.45 -28.56 82.15
CA MET A 636 12.93 -27.93 80.93
C MET A 636 12.34 -29.01 80.01
N LYS A 637 11.07 -28.85 79.65
CA LYS A 637 10.33 -29.75 78.77
C LYS A 637 9.13 -29.00 78.21
N ASN A 638 9.13 -28.80 76.90
CA ASN A 638 7.98 -28.22 76.21
C ASN A 638 6.87 -29.28 76.09
N TYR A 639 5.72 -29.03 76.68
CA TYR A 639 4.55 -29.90 76.63
C TYR A 639 3.28 -29.06 76.67
N SER A 640 2.50 -29.07 75.58
CA SER A 640 1.31 -28.22 75.44
C SER A 640 1.64 -26.74 75.73
N TYR A 641 1.02 -26.11 76.73
CA TYR A 641 1.28 -24.72 77.13
C TYR A 641 2.37 -24.59 78.22
N SER A 642 3.09 -25.66 78.52
CA SER A 642 4.13 -25.74 79.57
C SER A 642 5.54 -25.75 79.00
N ARG A 643 6.48 -25.07 79.67
CA ARG A 643 7.92 -25.06 79.32
C ARG A 643 8.79 -25.87 80.28
N TYR A 644 8.20 -26.30 81.40
CA TYR A 644 8.83 -27.11 82.43
C TYR A 644 7.93 -28.28 82.84
N GLU A 645 8.56 -29.41 83.11
CA GLU A 645 8.03 -30.46 83.98
C GLU A 645 8.62 -30.30 85.39
N TYR A 646 7.84 -30.64 86.41
CA TYR A 646 8.17 -30.46 87.82
C TYR A 646 8.01 -31.76 88.59
N TRP A 647 9.00 -32.07 89.42
CA TRP A 647 8.88 -33.09 90.44
C TRP A 647 8.31 -32.46 91.72
N ILE A 648 7.13 -32.91 92.13
CA ILE A 648 6.37 -32.44 93.28
C ILE A 648 6.31 -33.55 94.32
N VAL A 649 6.54 -33.20 95.59
CA VAL A 649 6.35 -34.12 96.74
C VAL A 649 5.35 -33.50 97.71
N TYR A 650 4.35 -34.29 98.12
CA TYR A 650 3.24 -33.88 98.98
C TYR A 650 3.55 -34.18 100.46
N SER A 651 2.70 -33.68 101.37
CA SER A 651 2.92 -33.79 102.83
C SER A 651 2.76 -35.21 103.39
N ASP A 652 2.11 -36.11 102.65
CA ASP A 652 1.95 -37.53 102.97
C ASP A 652 3.10 -38.42 102.45
N GLY A 653 4.11 -37.82 101.79
CA GLY A 653 5.23 -38.54 101.20
C GLY A 653 4.99 -39.07 99.77
N THR A 654 3.77 -38.93 99.23
CA THR A 654 3.50 -39.24 97.82
C THR A 654 4.14 -38.20 96.89
N ARG A 655 4.23 -38.51 95.59
CA ARG A 655 4.95 -37.66 94.62
C ARG A 655 4.41 -37.77 93.19
N SER A 656 4.61 -36.72 92.42
CA SER A 656 4.33 -36.62 90.98
C SER A 656 5.60 -36.12 90.28
N GLU A 657 6.14 -36.87 89.31
CA GLU A 657 7.52 -36.66 88.82
C GLU A 657 7.61 -35.78 87.57
N HIS A 658 6.53 -35.69 86.80
CA HIS A 658 6.48 -35.11 85.46
C HIS A 658 5.34 -34.10 85.28
N VAL A 659 4.98 -33.35 86.34
CA VAL A 659 3.87 -32.39 86.34
C VAL A 659 4.16 -31.21 85.42
N ALA A 660 3.27 -30.89 84.49
CA ALA A 660 3.48 -29.77 83.56
C ALA A 660 3.27 -28.39 84.23
N GLU A 661 4.00 -27.37 83.80
CA GLU A 661 3.91 -25.99 84.33
C GLU A 661 2.50 -25.38 84.32
N GLN A 662 1.67 -25.74 83.33
CA GLN A 662 0.27 -25.31 83.21
C GLN A 662 -0.64 -25.94 84.29
N ASP A 663 -0.28 -27.12 84.78
CA ASP A 663 -1.04 -27.95 85.71
C ASP A 663 -0.74 -27.63 87.18
N LEU A 664 0.04 -26.56 87.41
CA LEU A 664 0.42 -26.01 88.70
C LEU A 664 -0.14 -24.59 88.87
N THR A 665 -0.51 -24.24 90.11
CA THR A 665 -0.91 -22.87 90.48
C THR A 665 -0.36 -22.42 91.83
N ASN A 666 -0.12 -21.12 91.97
CA ASN A 666 0.24 -20.45 93.23
C ASN A 666 -0.97 -19.99 94.05
N ASN A 667 -2.21 -20.22 93.58
CA ASN A 667 -3.42 -19.88 94.34
C ASN A 667 -3.65 -20.88 95.48
N LEU A 668 -2.83 -20.73 96.52
CA LEU A 668 -3.00 -21.32 97.84
C LEU A 668 -4.15 -20.58 98.53
N SER A 669 -5.38 -21.08 98.36
CA SER A 669 -6.59 -20.51 98.96
C SER A 669 -6.46 -20.36 100.48
N LYS A 670 -6.75 -19.17 101.03
CA LYS A 670 -6.67 -18.81 102.46
C LYS A 670 -7.72 -19.54 103.33
N SER A 671 -7.68 -20.86 103.41
CA SER A 671 -8.63 -21.67 104.20
C SER A 671 -7.95 -22.70 105.11
N SER A 672 -6.76 -22.38 105.61
CA SER A 672 -6.07 -23.16 106.66
C SER A 672 -5.41 -22.25 107.72
N LEU A 673 -6.01 -21.09 108.00
CA LEU A 673 -5.71 -20.21 109.13
C LEU A 673 -7.04 -19.85 109.82
N ALA A 674 -7.03 -19.80 111.15
CA ALA A 674 -8.20 -20.01 111.99
C ALA A 674 -9.02 -18.74 112.32
N ILE A 675 -10.33 -18.95 112.49
CA ILE A 675 -11.24 -18.43 113.54
C ILE A 675 -11.01 -16.99 114.05
N THR A 676 -11.99 -16.09 113.86
CA THR A 676 -12.79 -15.39 114.92
C THR A 676 -13.71 -14.29 114.30
N GLU A 677 -14.93 -14.13 114.81
CA GLU A 677 -15.88 -12.98 114.71
C GLU A 677 -16.48 -12.48 113.36
N THR A 678 -17.69 -13.01 113.09
CA THR A 678 -19.00 -12.31 112.84
C THR A 678 -19.11 -10.82 113.31
N ILE A 679 -20.00 -9.92 112.83
CA ILE A 679 -21.33 -9.97 112.16
C ILE A 679 -21.55 -8.76 111.19
N SER A 680 -22.52 -8.87 110.27
CA SER A 680 -23.38 -7.82 109.63
C SER A 680 -22.89 -7.09 108.36
N SER A 681 -23.73 -6.82 107.34
CA SER A 681 -25.17 -7.13 107.14
C SER A 681 -25.61 -7.05 105.66
N GLN A 682 -26.56 -7.92 105.27
CA GLN A 682 -27.57 -7.76 104.21
C GLN A 682 -27.11 -7.65 102.72
N GLN A 683 -27.47 -8.62 101.85
CA GLN A 683 -28.75 -8.76 101.09
C GLN A 683 -28.86 -7.76 99.91
N THR A 684 -29.34 -8.09 98.71
CA THR A 684 -30.14 -9.26 98.29
C THR A 684 -30.06 -9.53 96.76
N THR A 685 -29.96 -10.82 96.38
CA THR A 685 -30.72 -11.54 95.31
C THR A 685 -30.93 -10.89 93.92
N SER A 686 -30.44 -11.45 92.80
CA SER A 686 -30.89 -12.67 92.06
C SER A 686 -31.59 -12.26 90.74
N SER A 687 -31.79 -13.07 89.69
CA SER A 687 -31.59 -14.49 89.40
C SER A 687 -31.78 -14.77 87.89
N SER A 688 -31.27 -15.92 87.39
CA SER A 688 -31.89 -16.80 86.35
C SER A 688 -32.20 -16.27 84.92
N SER A 689 -32.18 -17.05 83.83
CA SER A 689 -31.75 -18.46 83.59
C SER A 689 -31.80 -18.84 82.09
N SER A 690 -30.76 -19.54 81.62
CA SER A 690 -30.74 -20.72 80.70
C SER A 690 -31.66 -20.90 79.47
N ASN A 691 -31.04 -21.49 78.41
CA ASN A 691 -31.58 -22.49 77.45
C ASN A 691 -32.49 -22.02 76.28
N THR A 692 -32.50 -22.61 75.07
CA THR A 692 -31.57 -23.49 74.29
C THR A 692 -32.10 -23.62 72.84
N ASN A 693 -31.23 -23.80 71.83
CA ASN A 693 -31.46 -24.51 70.54
C ASN A 693 -32.55 -24.00 69.54
N SER A 694 -32.49 -24.19 68.21
CA SER A 694 -31.39 -24.52 67.26
C SER A 694 -31.85 -24.43 65.78
N VAL A 695 -30.90 -24.42 64.82
CA VAL A 695 -30.98 -24.99 63.43
C VAL A 695 -31.66 -24.22 62.24
N LYS A 696 -30.83 -23.95 61.19
CA LYS A 696 -31.09 -23.81 59.72
C LYS A 696 -32.01 -22.68 59.19
N SER A 697 -31.86 -22.13 57.96
CA SER A 697 -30.94 -22.37 56.83
C SER A 697 -30.82 -21.15 55.88
N GLU A 698 -29.71 -21.08 55.13
CA GLU A 698 -29.41 -20.46 53.79
C GLU A 698 -30.54 -19.68 53.06
N SER A 699 -30.32 -18.52 52.40
CA SER A 699 -29.52 -18.39 51.17
C SER A 699 -29.55 -16.97 50.52
N SER A 700 -28.37 -16.50 50.05
CA SER A 700 -28.05 -15.69 48.84
C SER A 700 -28.77 -14.38 48.38
N SER A 701 -27.94 -13.49 47.79
CA SER A 701 -28.20 -12.48 46.72
C SER A 701 -28.69 -11.06 47.10
N PHE A 702 -28.38 -9.95 46.39
CA PHE A 702 -27.16 -9.48 45.67
C PHE A 702 -27.34 -7.96 45.33
N ILE A 703 -26.26 -7.14 45.36
CA ILE A 703 -26.07 -5.78 44.74
C ILE A 703 -27.02 -4.59 45.07
N SER A 704 -26.43 -3.44 45.48
CA SER A 704 -26.56 -2.13 44.77
C SER A 704 -25.60 -1.04 45.31
N GLU A 705 -24.83 -0.48 44.37
CA GLU A 705 -24.43 0.91 44.11
C GLU A 705 -24.24 1.97 45.22
N ILE A 706 -23.14 2.74 45.09
CA ILE A 706 -22.95 4.08 45.67
C ILE A 706 -22.52 5.05 44.56
N LYS A 707 -23.15 6.23 44.50
CA LYS A 707 -22.87 7.31 43.52
C LYS A 707 -21.79 8.30 44.03
N PRO A 708 -21.05 8.97 43.11
CA PRO A 708 -20.14 10.08 43.43
C PRO A 708 -20.87 11.44 43.43
N ASP A 709 -20.18 12.51 43.86
CA ASP A 709 -20.64 13.89 43.68
C ASP A 709 -19.50 14.85 43.25
N PHE A 710 -19.88 15.98 42.65
CA PHE A 710 -19.09 16.83 41.75
C PHE A 710 -18.83 18.24 42.31
N LYS A 711 -17.74 18.90 41.84
CA LYS A 711 -17.67 20.35 41.46
C LYS A 711 -16.22 20.79 41.15
N LYS A 712 -15.93 21.87 40.41
CA LYS A 712 -16.35 22.38 39.07
C LYS A 712 -15.41 23.58 38.70
N ASN A 713 -15.50 24.08 37.46
CA ASN A 713 -14.85 25.26 36.83
C ASN A 713 -13.57 24.87 36.07
N SER A 714 -13.39 25.05 34.75
CA SER A 714 -13.81 26.10 33.78
C SER A 714 -13.20 27.48 34.09
N GLU A 715 -12.69 28.28 33.15
CA GLU A 715 -12.78 28.27 31.68
C GLU A 715 -11.71 29.23 31.10
N SER A 716 -11.30 29.09 29.83
CA SER A 716 -11.06 30.18 28.84
C SER A 716 -9.99 29.85 27.79
N GLU A 717 -10.30 30.15 26.53
CA GLU A 717 -9.43 30.04 25.35
C GLU A 717 -8.69 31.39 25.08
N ASN A 718 -7.50 31.39 24.45
CA ASN A 718 -7.39 31.77 23.03
C ASN A 718 -5.97 31.85 22.41
N SER A 719 -5.96 31.61 21.08
CA SER A 719 -5.08 32.13 20.01
C SER A 719 -3.58 32.41 20.22
N LEU A 720 -2.76 31.61 19.53
CA LEU A 720 -1.73 32.01 18.55
C LEU A 720 -1.22 33.47 18.55
N SER A 721 0.07 33.65 18.88
CA SER A 721 0.97 34.56 18.17
C SER A 721 2.41 34.11 18.36
N ASP A 722 3.14 33.80 17.28
CA ASP A 722 4.60 33.63 17.34
C ASP A 722 5.26 34.65 16.42
N THR A 723 6.29 35.33 16.93
CA THR A 723 6.83 36.56 16.35
C THR A 723 8.20 36.37 15.73
N SER A 724 8.42 37.02 14.60
CA SER A 724 9.72 37.05 13.92
C SER A 724 10.67 38.06 14.57
N LYS A 725 11.94 37.66 14.78
CA LYS A 725 13.13 38.49 14.44
C LYS A 725 14.50 37.82 14.66
N SER A 726 15.27 37.79 13.57
CA SER A 726 16.73 38.05 13.41
C SER A 726 17.72 37.86 14.58
N ASN A 727 18.73 37.02 14.36
CA ASN A 727 20.20 37.25 14.48
C ASN A 727 20.94 35.88 14.35
N SER A 728 22.20 35.75 13.93
CA SER A 728 23.20 36.65 13.33
C SER A 728 24.32 35.81 12.67
N ASP A 729 25.26 36.45 11.99
CA ASP A 729 26.39 35.86 11.25
C ASP A 729 27.29 34.86 11.99
N ASN A 730 28.00 34.01 11.23
CA ASN A 730 29.45 33.88 11.42
C ASN A 730 30.20 33.36 10.17
N ASN A 731 31.37 33.93 9.93
CA ASN A 731 32.25 33.66 8.78
C ASN A 731 33.00 32.32 8.87
N LYS A 732 33.18 31.63 7.72
CA LYS A 732 34.50 31.51 7.06
C LYS A 732 34.42 30.91 5.66
#